data_AF-A0A9E3FQL4-F1
#
_entry.id   AF-A0A9E3FQL4-F1
#
_cell.length_a   1.000
_cell.length_b   1.000
_cell.length_c   1.000
_cell.angle_alpha   90.00
_cell.angle_beta   90.00
_cell.angle_gamma   90.00
#
_symmetry.space_group_name_H-M   'P 1'
#
loop_
_entity.id
_entity.type
_entity.pdbx_description
1 polymer ?
#
loop_
_entity_poly.entity_id
_entity_poly.type
_entity_poly.pdbx_seq_one_letter_code
_entity_poly.pdbx_strand_id
1 'polypeptide(L)'
;MSALATLSNRLTLPYQRGAEFAAIPLGADTAGVTAIGPYGFDEYGARWGQDPQVPAYVIAPRTDIAGDDVGLSIGYTLNGIAGTATVTVPSGTRAGTGFLIPLPSQLDASLRLTSLTAAPRPAGTGSSQWEITALLGTLARLVFLLGAEKDALARVRSDVRKMRFVDKAFGAGLDALGRDMRVRRFPPRPYSYDDATVALWHLDEIVPNGGSVVDQATRTGVPGHPGTVAGAVAGAAGKYATGFAFPATGGAITVAASADFDIGATADATIEAFVSTSVPGDTVPRAIVARRASETAAGSVVPGWSLCVVNARGFNANLLFAICDGAHEIRIFADLSIGDSRFHHVAGIVDRTRQRARLFVDGVQRATASIAALGAVTPPDGVRFGSTAAGNNLAGTIDEVRISKVARTTFHPALGEDDDAYRARLRIFRHWVLPTPANVIAMINQAAPFPTDPAPYQLFEANRATQVAQCPVRIVPATLGIGGALAADGSTARDESVAGTPADDVGFDPSLDLVGYVNAGVDASADPGHGRMQAGAAKMLDALIGRLGTTPGKLVLTHSFDVAGPTPLHAVGRALRLRHTTLAVAALGALAHRAGFAYVRNLGAELAVAVAAGERLLVIGAPAGAVRADAGSAFDLTIAPALPLAGTFSWTVIAPAAGRVHLAAHSADPASLTTPVAARPRVRLVLDGPGDVAVRIEYGRGGRTRSGTLSLRVDPVTLADGHGLDTVGNPDPDPATIVGLPDANFDPAYLVTHPASPAIDFGANPNNAKMQVVTRDALDALVALLVARGTAGRLRVTQALVPGGLGVESVGRRLVLGHETLDAGVLGALASRFFDYVARAGAAVSAFMRPDSWIEIVDAVSSAPLPAEVVVGTPLNLAILPGAPPAGVYNWSTRVIGAGAGSFDTVLRPTAHFTPSKPGLLMLAVTFVQNDSSRAAPYSFELRLKPALDVAATNIPKDQYDIIMNVLDAFHPIGIEVRTDRIRQHVREIVQDPTKAFPAYSFSNFRV
;
A
#
# COMPACT_ATOMS: atom_id res chain seq x y z
N MET A 1 -32.73 24.67 -37.45
CA MET A 1 -33.35 25.63 -38.38
C MET A 1 -32.25 26.57 -38.84
N SER A 2 -31.99 26.65 -40.14
CA SER A 2 -30.96 27.54 -40.70
C SER A 2 -31.28 29.02 -40.42
N ALA A 3 -30.27 29.89 -40.46
CA ALA A 3 -30.47 31.33 -40.32
C ALA A 3 -31.46 31.87 -41.36
N LEU A 4 -31.41 31.33 -42.60
CA LEU A 4 -32.32 31.67 -43.70
C LEU A 4 -33.79 31.48 -43.31
N ALA A 5 -34.18 30.27 -42.87
CA ALA A 5 -35.57 29.98 -42.49
C ALA A 5 -36.05 30.80 -41.28
N THR A 6 -35.14 31.09 -40.34
CA THR A 6 -35.47 31.88 -39.15
C THR A 6 -35.69 33.35 -39.49
N LEU A 7 -34.88 33.90 -40.39
CA LEU A 7 -34.93 35.31 -40.78
C LEU A 7 -36.05 35.57 -41.79
N SER A 8 -36.28 34.67 -42.76
CA SER A 8 -37.38 34.77 -43.72
C SER A 8 -38.75 34.80 -43.03
N ASN A 9 -38.94 33.99 -41.99
CA ASN A 9 -40.19 33.93 -41.21
C ASN A 9 -40.45 35.17 -40.36
N ARG A 10 -39.46 36.06 -40.22
CA ARG A 10 -39.59 37.34 -39.49
C ARG A 10 -39.82 38.54 -40.41
N LEU A 11 -39.78 38.34 -41.73
CA LEU A 11 -40.10 39.39 -42.69
C LEU A 11 -41.62 39.61 -42.71
N THR A 12 -42.03 40.87 -42.80
CA THR A 12 -43.45 41.22 -42.97
C THR A 12 -43.91 40.88 -44.39
N LEU A 13 -45.21 40.67 -44.58
CA LEU A 13 -45.84 40.21 -45.84
C LEU A 13 -45.28 40.87 -47.13
N PRO A 14 -45.03 42.20 -47.20
CA PRO A 14 -44.46 42.83 -48.39
C PRO A 14 -43.03 42.37 -48.70
N TYR A 15 -42.22 42.12 -47.67
CA TYR A 15 -40.82 41.69 -47.77
C TYR A 15 -40.67 40.16 -47.76
N GLN A 16 -41.72 39.38 -47.53
CA GLN A 16 -41.67 37.94 -47.80
C GLN A 16 -41.58 37.66 -49.31
N ARG A 17 -42.06 38.60 -50.13
CA ARG A 17 -41.93 38.53 -51.60
C ARG A 17 -40.44 38.61 -51.98
N GLY A 18 -39.92 37.58 -52.63
CA GLY A 18 -38.51 37.46 -53.02
C GLY A 18 -37.62 36.76 -51.98
N ALA A 19 -38.16 36.35 -50.82
CA ALA A 19 -37.46 35.58 -49.79
C ALA A 19 -37.74 34.06 -49.89
N GLU A 20 -38.36 33.60 -50.98
CA GLU A 20 -38.72 32.21 -51.19
C GLU A 20 -37.50 31.31 -51.44
N PHE A 21 -37.54 30.11 -50.87
CA PHE A 21 -36.55 29.06 -51.04
C PHE A 21 -37.23 27.70 -51.11
N ALA A 22 -36.58 26.73 -51.74
CA ALA A 22 -37.07 25.36 -51.88
C ALA A 22 -35.99 24.35 -51.49
N ALA A 23 -36.38 23.28 -50.77
CA ALA A 23 -35.48 22.18 -50.47
C ALA A 23 -35.35 21.27 -51.70
N ILE A 24 -34.12 20.91 -52.06
CA ILE A 24 -33.85 20.03 -53.20
C ILE A 24 -33.74 18.58 -52.72
N PRO A 25 -34.49 17.63 -53.32
CA PRO A 25 -34.51 16.25 -52.87
C PRO A 25 -33.20 15.53 -53.21
N LEU A 26 -32.56 14.95 -52.20
CA LEU A 26 -31.42 14.06 -52.36
C LEU A 26 -31.88 12.60 -52.28
N GLY A 27 -31.53 11.82 -53.30
CA GLY A 27 -31.87 10.41 -53.44
C GLY A 27 -30.87 9.46 -52.79
N ALA A 28 -30.92 8.18 -53.18
CA ALA A 28 -29.98 7.17 -52.74
C ALA A 28 -28.60 7.33 -53.41
N ASP A 29 -27.58 6.78 -52.76
CA ASP A 29 -26.21 6.75 -53.28
C ASP A 29 -26.01 5.51 -54.17
N THR A 30 -25.49 5.69 -55.38
CA THR A 30 -25.09 4.60 -56.30
C THR A 30 -23.63 4.81 -56.69
N ALA A 31 -22.77 3.81 -56.45
CA ALA A 31 -21.34 3.84 -56.77
C ALA A 31 -20.59 5.10 -56.25
N GLY A 32 -20.98 5.64 -55.09
CA GLY A 32 -20.36 6.82 -54.47
C GLY A 32 -20.89 8.16 -54.98
N VAL A 33 -21.92 8.15 -55.83
CA VAL A 33 -22.63 9.33 -56.33
C VAL A 33 -24.02 9.39 -55.70
N THR A 34 -24.37 10.51 -55.09
CA THR A 34 -25.72 10.79 -54.61
C THR A 34 -26.55 11.39 -55.74
N ALA A 35 -27.62 10.72 -56.14
CA ALA A 35 -28.54 11.24 -57.15
C ALA A 35 -29.36 12.40 -56.60
N ILE A 36 -29.57 13.44 -57.40
CA ILE A 36 -30.52 14.52 -57.07
C ILE A 36 -31.84 14.18 -57.76
N GLY A 37 -32.92 14.06 -56.98
CA GLY A 37 -34.24 13.70 -57.51
C GLY A 37 -34.78 14.80 -58.44
N PRO A 38 -35.71 14.47 -59.36
CA PRO A 38 -36.33 15.50 -60.20
C PRO A 38 -37.03 16.56 -59.34
N TYR A 39 -36.82 17.83 -59.66
CA TYR A 39 -37.45 18.95 -58.98
C TYR A 39 -37.78 20.07 -59.97
N GLY A 40 -38.87 20.79 -59.67
CA GLY A 40 -39.37 21.92 -60.45
C GLY A 40 -39.59 23.16 -59.57
N PHE A 41 -40.00 24.25 -60.20
CA PHE A 41 -40.35 25.50 -59.53
C PHE A 41 -41.84 25.83 -59.64
N ASP A 42 -42.67 24.81 -59.85
CA ASP A 42 -44.10 24.96 -60.17
C ASP A 42 -44.87 25.77 -59.12
N GLU A 43 -44.50 25.66 -57.84
CA GLU A 43 -45.10 26.48 -56.77
C GLU A 43 -44.74 27.97 -56.90
N TYR A 44 -43.49 28.26 -57.28
CA TYR A 44 -43.03 29.63 -57.54
C TYR A 44 -43.70 30.19 -58.80
N GLY A 45 -43.76 29.38 -59.86
CA GLY A 45 -44.46 29.71 -61.10
C GLY A 45 -45.96 29.95 -60.89
N ALA A 46 -46.63 29.13 -60.09
CA ALA A 46 -48.05 29.30 -59.74
C ALA A 46 -48.32 30.60 -58.95
N ARG A 47 -47.35 31.06 -58.15
CA ARG A 47 -47.47 32.28 -57.35
C ARG A 47 -47.16 33.55 -58.13
N TRP A 48 -46.22 33.50 -59.07
CA TRP A 48 -45.65 34.68 -59.73
C TRP A 48 -45.86 34.74 -61.24
N GLY A 49 -46.41 33.69 -61.85
CA GLY A 49 -46.65 33.59 -63.30
C GLY A 49 -45.38 33.42 -64.13
N GLN A 50 -44.23 33.20 -63.50
CA GLN A 50 -42.92 33.01 -64.14
C GLN A 50 -42.02 32.12 -63.27
N ASP A 51 -41.10 31.41 -63.91
CA ASP A 51 -40.03 30.69 -63.23
C ASP A 51 -39.00 31.67 -62.61
N PRO A 52 -38.24 31.24 -61.59
CA PRO A 52 -37.17 32.06 -61.02
C PRO A 52 -36.09 32.33 -62.07
N GLN A 53 -35.87 33.61 -62.38
CA GLN A 53 -34.97 34.01 -63.47
C GLN A 53 -33.52 33.53 -63.27
N VAL A 54 -33.03 33.49 -62.02
CA VAL A 54 -31.68 33.02 -61.67
C VAL A 54 -31.73 32.30 -60.31
N PRO A 55 -31.97 30.98 -60.27
CA PRO A 55 -31.92 30.23 -59.01
C PRO A 55 -30.47 30.10 -58.53
N ALA A 56 -30.23 30.36 -57.25
CA ALA A 56 -28.95 30.07 -56.60
C ALA A 56 -29.10 28.87 -55.67
N TYR A 57 -28.04 28.08 -55.49
CA TYR A 57 -28.09 26.88 -54.66
C TYR A 57 -27.08 26.96 -53.53
N VAL A 58 -27.52 26.54 -52.36
CA VAL A 58 -26.72 26.44 -51.14
C VAL A 58 -26.71 24.98 -50.70
N ILE A 59 -25.54 24.46 -50.39
CA ILE A 59 -25.37 23.15 -49.77
C ILE A 59 -24.92 23.31 -48.32
N ALA A 60 -25.52 22.56 -47.39
CA ALA A 60 -25.13 22.53 -45.99
C ALA A 60 -24.97 21.09 -45.50
N PRO A 61 -24.05 20.81 -44.59
CA PRO A 61 -23.94 19.48 -43.99
C PRO A 61 -25.02 19.29 -42.92
N ARG A 62 -25.53 18.08 -42.73
CA ARG A 62 -26.49 17.72 -41.66
C ARG A 62 -25.80 17.28 -40.38
N THR A 63 -24.52 16.97 -40.47
CA THR A 63 -23.63 16.55 -39.38
C THR A 63 -22.44 17.51 -39.34
N ASP A 64 -21.73 17.54 -38.21
CA ASP A 64 -20.49 18.33 -38.13
C ASP A 64 -19.40 17.67 -38.99
N ILE A 65 -18.75 18.45 -39.84
CA ILE A 65 -17.60 18.01 -40.63
C ILE A 65 -16.37 18.03 -39.71
N ALA A 66 -15.81 16.87 -39.44
CA ALA A 66 -14.62 16.68 -38.63
C ALA A 66 -13.52 15.97 -39.45
N GLY A 67 -12.26 16.28 -39.15
CA GLY A 67 -11.11 15.66 -39.81
C GLY A 67 -10.57 16.51 -40.96
N ASP A 68 -10.74 16.04 -42.20
CA ASP A 68 -10.26 16.72 -43.41
C ASP A 68 -11.34 17.62 -44.04
N ASP A 69 -10.90 18.56 -44.86
CA ASP A 69 -11.79 19.31 -45.75
C ASP A 69 -12.50 18.36 -46.72
N VAL A 70 -13.80 18.57 -46.94
CA VAL A 70 -14.60 17.77 -47.86
C VAL A 70 -14.81 18.53 -49.16
N GLY A 71 -14.20 18.04 -50.23
CA GLY A 71 -14.46 18.48 -51.60
C GLY A 71 -15.75 17.86 -52.12
N LEU A 72 -16.68 18.70 -52.56
CA LEU A 72 -17.94 18.31 -53.18
C LEU A 72 -17.86 18.59 -54.67
N SER A 73 -18.19 17.61 -55.50
CA SER A 73 -18.44 17.83 -56.93
C SER A 73 -19.93 17.63 -57.23
N ILE A 74 -20.56 18.69 -57.71
CA ILE A 74 -21.98 18.79 -57.99
C ILE A 74 -22.20 18.82 -59.50
N GLY A 75 -22.85 17.80 -60.03
CA GLY A 75 -23.29 17.78 -61.42
C GLY A 75 -24.50 18.69 -61.63
N TYR A 76 -24.55 19.40 -62.74
CA TYR A 76 -25.71 20.20 -63.14
C TYR A 76 -25.94 20.15 -64.65
N THR A 77 -27.13 20.57 -65.09
CA THR A 77 -27.49 20.81 -66.49
C THR A 77 -28.01 22.23 -66.67
N LEU A 78 -27.53 22.94 -67.69
CA LEU A 78 -28.01 24.27 -68.08
C LEU A 78 -28.30 24.23 -69.58
N ASN A 79 -29.51 24.57 -70.01
CA ASN A 79 -29.97 24.46 -71.40
C ASN A 79 -29.72 23.06 -72.01
N GLY A 80 -29.83 22.01 -71.20
CA GLY A 80 -29.56 20.63 -71.59
C GLY A 80 -28.08 20.23 -71.65
N ILE A 81 -27.15 21.15 -71.39
CA ILE A 81 -25.70 20.90 -71.37
C ILE A 81 -25.24 20.54 -69.95
N ALA A 82 -24.55 19.42 -69.80
CA ALA A 82 -24.01 18.97 -68.52
C ALA A 82 -22.76 19.76 -68.11
N GLY A 83 -22.64 20.08 -66.82
CA GLY A 83 -21.49 20.72 -66.21
C GLY A 83 -21.23 20.21 -64.79
N THR A 84 -20.12 20.62 -64.18
CA THR A 84 -19.76 20.27 -62.80
C THR A 84 -19.29 21.50 -62.05
N ALA A 85 -19.77 21.67 -60.83
CA ALA A 85 -19.36 22.72 -59.89
C ALA A 85 -18.66 22.07 -58.69
N THR A 86 -17.62 22.70 -58.17
CA THR A 86 -16.88 22.18 -57.01
C THR A 86 -17.00 23.10 -55.82
N VAL A 87 -17.35 22.56 -54.65
CA VAL A 87 -17.40 23.29 -53.36
C VAL A 87 -16.44 22.61 -52.40
N THR A 88 -15.60 23.39 -51.71
CA THR A 88 -14.81 22.85 -50.60
C THR A 88 -15.48 23.22 -49.29
N VAL A 89 -15.79 22.24 -48.47
CA VAL A 89 -16.35 22.41 -47.12
C VAL A 89 -15.22 22.20 -46.12
N PRO A 90 -14.74 23.26 -45.45
CA PRO A 90 -13.62 23.14 -44.53
C PRO A 90 -13.93 22.23 -43.34
N SER A 91 -12.91 21.56 -42.84
CA SER A 91 -12.96 20.86 -41.57
C SER A 91 -13.38 21.79 -40.42
N GLY A 92 -14.16 21.28 -39.47
CA GLY A 92 -14.75 22.04 -38.38
C GLY A 92 -16.04 22.78 -38.74
N THR A 93 -16.57 22.59 -39.95
CA THR A 93 -17.89 23.10 -40.36
C THR A 93 -19.00 22.41 -39.56
N ARG A 94 -19.85 23.20 -38.88
CA ARG A 94 -21.00 22.67 -38.13
C ARG A 94 -22.17 22.34 -39.04
N ALA A 95 -22.97 21.37 -38.64
CA ALA A 95 -24.25 21.07 -39.27
C ALA A 95 -25.10 22.34 -39.50
N GLY A 96 -25.68 22.46 -40.69
CA GLY A 96 -26.51 23.58 -41.13
C GLY A 96 -25.75 24.79 -41.67
N THR A 97 -24.40 24.79 -41.65
CA THR A 97 -23.60 25.87 -42.26
C THR A 97 -23.70 25.78 -43.79
N GLY A 98 -24.32 26.77 -44.42
CA GLY A 98 -24.52 26.78 -45.87
C GLY A 98 -23.32 27.32 -46.66
N PHE A 99 -23.02 26.68 -47.78
CA PHE A 99 -22.02 27.07 -48.77
C PHE A 99 -22.70 27.30 -50.11
N LEU A 100 -22.38 28.40 -50.78
CA LEU A 100 -22.89 28.66 -52.12
C LEU A 100 -22.26 27.67 -53.11
N ILE A 101 -23.07 27.09 -54.00
CA ILE A 101 -22.56 26.28 -55.11
C ILE A 101 -22.11 27.23 -56.23
N PRO A 102 -20.82 27.23 -56.62
CA PRO A 102 -20.30 28.13 -57.64
C PRO A 102 -20.73 27.66 -59.02
N LEU A 103 -21.71 28.36 -59.59
CA LEU A 103 -22.30 28.10 -60.89
C LEU A 103 -21.79 29.12 -61.92
N PRO A 104 -21.84 28.81 -63.24
CA PRO A 104 -21.36 29.71 -64.29
C PRO A 104 -22.07 31.07 -64.30
N SER A 105 -21.46 32.08 -64.93
CA SER A 105 -21.91 33.49 -64.85
C SER A 105 -23.19 33.82 -65.65
N GLN A 106 -23.54 33.01 -66.65
CA GLN A 106 -24.79 33.12 -67.40
C GLN A 106 -25.75 32.03 -66.97
N LEU A 107 -26.72 32.37 -66.11
CA LEU A 107 -27.70 31.46 -65.56
C LEU A 107 -29.11 31.85 -65.99
N ASP A 108 -29.97 30.86 -66.19
CA ASP A 108 -31.39 31.03 -66.46
C ASP A 108 -32.22 29.98 -65.70
N ALA A 109 -33.53 30.00 -65.92
CA ALA A 109 -34.48 29.10 -65.27
C ALA A 109 -34.29 27.61 -65.63
N SER A 110 -33.48 27.25 -66.63
CA SER A 110 -33.24 25.87 -67.05
C SER A 110 -32.23 25.12 -66.17
N LEU A 111 -31.50 25.82 -65.30
CA LEU A 111 -30.48 25.21 -64.44
C LEU A 111 -31.07 24.15 -63.51
N ARG A 112 -30.56 22.92 -63.56
CA ARG A 112 -30.92 21.83 -62.63
C ARG A 112 -29.68 21.10 -62.14
N LEU A 113 -29.61 20.80 -60.85
CA LEU A 113 -28.59 19.95 -60.24
C LEU A 113 -28.97 18.49 -60.45
N THR A 114 -28.00 17.64 -60.80
CA THR A 114 -28.23 16.25 -61.20
C THR A 114 -27.55 15.23 -60.28
N SER A 115 -26.38 15.56 -59.73
CA SER A 115 -25.63 14.64 -58.87
C SER A 115 -24.76 15.36 -57.83
N LEU A 116 -24.39 14.66 -56.77
CA LEU A 116 -23.47 15.10 -55.73
C LEU A 116 -22.48 13.99 -55.42
N THR A 117 -21.19 14.32 -55.35
CA THR A 117 -20.12 13.44 -54.86
C THR A 117 -19.31 14.16 -53.81
N ALA A 118 -18.81 13.44 -52.81
CA ALA A 118 -18.03 13.99 -51.70
C ALA A 118 -16.72 13.21 -51.50
N ALA A 119 -15.62 13.93 -51.34
CA ALA A 119 -14.29 13.38 -51.11
C ALA A 119 -13.53 14.18 -50.03
N PRO A 120 -13.10 13.57 -48.90
CA PRO A 120 -13.42 12.22 -48.47
C PRO A 120 -14.92 12.02 -48.24
N ARG A 121 -15.39 10.78 -48.38
CA ARG A 121 -16.80 10.45 -48.18
C ARG A 121 -17.12 10.47 -46.68
N PRO A 122 -18.07 11.31 -46.21
CA PRO A 122 -18.50 11.28 -44.82
C PRO A 122 -19.23 9.97 -44.49
N ALA A 123 -19.30 9.60 -43.21
CA ALA A 123 -19.99 8.40 -42.77
C ALA A 123 -21.51 8.54 -42.93
N GLY A 124 -22.09 7.92 -43.97
CA GLY A 124 -23.53 7.90 -44.25
C GLY A 124 -23.86 8.02 -45.75
N THR A 125 -25.16 8.06 -46.08
CA THR A 125 -25.64 8.37 -47.44
C THR A 125 -25.62 9.88 -47.68
N GLY A 126 -25.50 10.33 -48.93
CA GLY A 126 -25.49 11.77 -49.22
C GLY A 126 -26.72 12.52 -48.70
N SER A 127 -27.91 11.90 -48.75
CA SER A 127 -29.15 12.46 -48.18
C SER A 127 -29.17 12.56 -46.65
N SER A 128 -28.41 11.72 -45.96
CA SER A 128 -28.22 11.79 -44.50
C SER A 128 -27.18 12.82 -44.08
N GLN A 129 -26.25 13.17 -44.98
CA GLN A 129 -25.09 14.01 -44.69
C GLN A 129 -25.23 15.44 -45.22
N TRP A 130 -26.02 15.66 -46.26
CA TRP A 130 -26.13 16.94 -46.93
C TRP A 130 -27.59 17.39 -47.05
N GLU A 131 -27.77 18.69 -47.18
CA GLU A 131 -29.02 19.32 -47.59
C GLU A 131 -28.70 20.39 -48.62
N ILE A 132 -29.52 20.45 -49.68
CA ILE A 132 -29.40 21.48 -50.71
C ILE A 132 -30.67 22.34 -50.69
N THR A 133 -30.49 23.65 -50.68
CA THR A 133 -31.56 24.64 -50.70
C THR A 133 -31.40 25.54 -51.92
N ALA A 134 -32.44 25.64 -52.74
CA ALA A 134 -32.54 26.62 -53.82
C ALA A 134 -33.09 27.93 -53.29
N LEU A 135 -32.41 29.04 -53.59
CA LEU A 135 -32.79 30.41 -53.30
C LEU A 135 -33.42 31.00 -54.57
N LEU A 136 -34.71 31.30 -54.52
CA LEU A 136 -35.49 31.61 -55.72
C LEU A 136 -35.57 33.11 -56.02
N GLY A 137 -35.44 33.96 -54.99
CA GLY A 137 -35.47 35.41 -55.12
C GLY A 137 -34.17 36.13 -54.69
N THR A 138 -34.08 37.42 -54.99
CA THR A 138 -32.93 38.28 -54.62
C THR A 138 -32.84 38.49 -53.11
N LEU A 139 -33.99 38.63 -52.43
CA LEU A 139 -34.01 38.83 -51.00
C LEU A 139 -33.64 37.56 -50.23
N ALA A 140 -33.99 36.37 -50.73
CA ALA A 140 -33.52 35.09 -50.19
C ALA A 140 -31.99 34.98 -50.20
N ARG A 141 -31.34 35.43 -51.28
CA ARG A 141 -29.87 35.49 -51.40
C ARG A 141 -29.25 36.47 -50.39
N LEU A 142 -29.84 37.65 -50.24
CA LEU A 142 -29.36 38.66 -49.30
C LEU A 142 -29.54 38.21 -47.84
N VAL A 143 -30.67 37.58 -47.50
CA VAL A 143 -30.93 37.03 -46.17
C VAL A 143 -29.98 35.87 -45.86
N PHE A 144 -29.66 35.01 -46.82
CA PHE A 144 -28.66 33.96 -46.66
C PHE A 144 -27.28 34.55 -46.36
N LEU A 145 -26.85 35.56 -47.12
CA LEU A 145 -25.55 36.21 -46.96
C LEU A 145 -25.42 36.89 -45.58
N LEU A 146 -26.47 37.57 -45.12
CA LEU A 146 -26.53 38.16 -43.76
C LEU A 146 -26.62 37.08 -42.66
N GLY A 147 -27.25 35.94 -42.95
CA GLY A 147 -27.38 34.82 -42.02
C GLY A 147 -26.07 34.09 -41.73
N ALA A 148 -25.11 34.12 -42.65
CA ALA A 148 -23.83 33.43 -42.50
C ALA A 148 -23.02 33.90 -41.28
N GLU A 149 -23.03 35.20 -40.98
CA GLU A 149 -22.35 35.74 -39.80
C GLU A 149 -23.02 35.30 -38.49
N LYS A 150 -24.36 35.21 -38.48
CA LYS A 150 -25.13 34.71 -37.34
C LYS A 150 -24.80 33.24 -37.05
N ASP A 151 -24.65 32.42 -38.08
CA ASP A 151 -24.28 31.01 -37.92
C ASP A 151 -22.81 30.87 -37.44
N ALA A 152 -21.91 31.75 -37.88
CA ALA A 152 -20.55 31.85 -37.33
C ALA A 152 -20.53 32.23 -35.84
N LEU A 153 -21.33 33.22 -35.42
CA LEU A 153 -21.45 33.61 -34.00
C LEU A 153 -22.10 32.52 -33.14
N ALA A 154 -23.06 31.77 -33.69
CA ALA A 154 -23.67 30.64 -33.00
C ALA A 154 -22.64 29.53 -32.70
N ARG A 155 -21.65 29.33 -33.59
CA ARG A 155 -20.53 28.42 -33.40
C ARG A 155 -19.67 28.84 -32.21
N VAL A 156 -19.20 30.10 -32.19
CA VAL A 156 -18.39 30.65 -31.10
C VAL A 156 -19.13 30.52 -29.76
N ARG A 157 -20.44 30.83 -29.73
CA ARG A 157 -21.26 30.67 -28.52
C ARG A 157 -21.33 29.21 -28.03
N SER A 158 -21.42 28.25 -28.94
CA SER A 158 -21.43 26.82 -28.61
C SER A 158 -20.10 26.37 -28.00
N ASP A 159 -18.99 26.80 -28.59
CA ASP A 159 -17.65 26.45 -28.12
C ASP A 159 -17.39 27.08 -26.73
N VAL A 160 -17.76 28.35 -26.51
CA VAL A 160 -17.69 29.01 -25.18
C VAL A 160 -18.50 28.27 -24.12
N ARG A 161 -19.68 27.73 -24.47
CA ARG A 161 -20.47 26.90 -23.53
C ARG A 161 -19.79 25.59 -23.20
N LYS A 162 -19.11 24.96 -24.16
CA LYS A 162 -18.34 23.71 -23.94
C LYS A 162 -17.13 23.94 -23.03
N MET A 163 -16.47 25.11 -23.11
CA MET A 163 -15.31 25.44 -22.28
C MET A 163 -15.54 25.45 -20.77
N ARG A 164 -16.81 25.47 -20.30
CA ARG A 164 -17.15 25.44 -18.87
C ARG A 164 -17.08 24.05 -18.24
N PHE A 165 -17.04 23.00 -19.06
CA PHE A 165 -17.10 21.62 -18.58
C PHE A 165 -15.83 20.89 -19.00
N VAL A 166 -15.10 20.33 -18.03
CA VAL A 166 -13.86 19.56 -18.27
C VAL A 166 -14.05 18.52 -19.38
N ASP A 167 -15.20 17.84 -19.40
CA ASP A 167 -15.53 16.81 -20.40
C ASP A 167 -15.57 17.31 -21.86
N LYS A 168 -15.75 18.62 -22.09
CA LYS A 168 -15.95 19.21 -23.42
C LYS A 168 -15.01 20.39 -23.72
N ALA A 169 -14.30 20.90 -22.72
CA ALA A 169 -13.35 21.99 -22.86
C ALA A 169 -12.09 21.52 -23.61
N PHE A 170 -11.45 22.42 -24.36
CA PHE A 170 -10.26 22.14 -25.17
C PHE A 170 -9.30 23.33 -25.12
N GLY A 171 -8.01 23.08 -25.39
CA GLY A 171 -6.92 24.06 -25.38
C GLY A 171 -6.95 24.97 -24.14
N ALA A 172 -6.87 26.28 -24.37
CA ALA A 172 -6.80 27.29 -23.30
C ALA A 172 -7.99 27.28 -22.33
N GLY A 173 -9.18 26.85 -22.76
CA GLY A 173 -10.34 26.72 -21.88
C GLY A 173 -10.16 25.58 -20.88
N LEU A 174 -9.60 24.45 -21.31
CA LEU A 174 -9.26 23.34 -20.44
C LEU A 174 -8.12 23.73 -19.47
N ASP A 175 -7.15 24.52 -19.94
CA ASP A 175 -6.04 25.04 -19.12
C ASP A 175 -6.52 25.99 -18.02
N ALA A 176 -7.54 26.79 -18.29
CA ALA A 176 -8.16 27.65 -17.28
C ALA A 176 -8.81 26.82 -16.16
N LEU A 177 -9.57 25.79 -16.52
CA LEU A 177 -10.19 24.87 -15.54
C LEU A 177 -9.13 24.16 -14.69
N GLY A 178 -8.05 23.69 -15.32
CA GLY A 178 -6.94 23.08 -14.57
C GLY A 178 -6.19 24.06 -13.69
N ARG A 179 -6.01 25.33 -14.13
CA ARG A 179 -5.43 26.38 -13.29
C ARG A 179 -6.26 26.64 -12.03
N ASP A 180 -7.58 26.64 -12.13
CA ASP A 180 -8.49 26.78 -10.98
C ASP A 180 -8.33 25.61 -9.99
N MET A 181 -8.12 24.40 -10.51
CA MET A 181 -7.81 23.20 -9.71
C MET A 181 -6.34 23.12 -9.25
N ARG A 182 -5.49 24.08 -9.62
CA ARG A 182 -4.02 24.08 -9.40
C ARG A 182 -3.27 22.93 -10.08
N VAL A 183 -3.85 22.33 -11.10
CA VAL A 183 -3.29 21.23 -11.87
C VAL A 183 -2.89 21.77 -13.25
N ARG A 184 -1.61 22.09 -13.47
CA ARG A 184 -1.11 22.56 -14.78
C ARG A 184 -0.74 21.39 -15.69
N ARG A 185 -0.80 21.59 -17.01
CA ARG A 185 -0.33 20.60 -17.99
C ARG A 185 1.11 20.18 -17.74
N PHE A 186 1.41 18.93 -18.06
CA PHE A 186 2.80 18.51 -18.09
C PHE A 186 3.56 19.20 -19.23
N PRO A 187 4.82 19.63 -18.95
CA PRO A 187 5.66 20.18 -19.99
C PRO A 187 6.00 19.09 -21.03
N PRO A 188 6.42 19.50 -22.24
CA PRO A 188 7.04 18.62 -23.23
C PRO A 188 8.12 17.71 -22.62
N ARG A 189 8.15 16.44 -23.04
CA ARG A 189 9.15 15.45 -22.62
C ARG A 189 9.67 14.64 -23.81
N PRO A 190 10.85 14.01 -23.72
CA PRO A 190 11.31 13.02 -24.70
C PRO A 190 10.23 11.99 -25.06
N TYR A 191 10.32 11.39 -26.24
CA TYR A 191 9.38 10.34 -26.64
C TYR A 191 9.36 9.19 -25.64
N SER A 192 8.17 8.66 -25.39
CA SER A 192 8.00 7.39 -24.68
C SER A 192 7.98 6.23 -25.68
N TYR A 193 8.39 5.06 -25.19
CA TYR A 193 8.29 3.82 -25.92
C TYR A 193 6.94 3.14 -25.66
N ASP A 194 6.27 2.71 -26.73
CA ASP A 194 5.04 1.91 -26.69
C ASP A 194 5.11 0.73 -27.68
N ASP A 195 4.18 -0.22 -27.60
CA ASP A 195 4.17 -1.42 -28.47
C ASP A 195 3.92 -1.12 -29.95
N ALA A 196 3.50 0.10 -30.27
CA ALA A 196 3.35 0.59 -31.63
C ALA A 196 4.65 1.18 -32.20
N THR A 197 5.67 1.39 -31.38
CA THR A 197 6.97 1.90 -31.77
C THR A 197 7.79 0.78 -32.41
N VAL A 198 8.29 1.03 -33.62
CA VAL A 198 9.21 0.11 -34.34
C VAL A 198 10.64 0.37 -33.90
N ALA A 199 11.04 1.65 -33.90
CA ALA A 199 12.35 2.08 -33.43
C ALA A 199 12.26 3.50 -32.86
N LEU A 200 13.06 3.78 -31.83
CA LEU A 200 13.18 5.09 -31.19
C LEU A 200 14.64 5.39 -30.88
N TRP A 201 15.15 6.47 -31.44
CA TRP A 201 16.48 6.99 -31.15
C TRP A 201 16.34 8.33 -30.44
N HIS A 202 16.77 8.39 -29.18
CA HIS A 202 16.82 9.65 -28.44
C HIS A 202 17.93 10.58 -28.97
N LEU A 203 18.98 10.03 -29.59
CA LEU A 203 20.11 10.80 -30.14
C LEU A 203 20.88 11.61 -29.08
N ASP A 204 20.81 11.18 -27.81
CA ASP A 204 21.45 11.85 -26.68
C ASP A 204 22.85 11.30 -26.36
N GLU A 205 23.30 10.25 -27.07
CA GLU A 205 24.59 9.63 -26.82
C GLU A 205 25.78 10.46 -27.32
N ILE A 206 26.84 10.50 -26.51
CA ILE A 206 28.12 11.10 -26.89
C ILE A 206 29.05 10.00 -27.39
N VAL A 207 29.09 9.79 -28.71
CA VAL A 207 29.90 8.75 -29.37
C VAL A 207 30.82 9.35 -30.45
N PRO A 208 32.01 8.75 -30.68
CA PRO A 208 32.88 9.18 -31.77
C PRO A 208 32.30 8.84 -33.14
N ASN A 209 32.88 9.42 -34.20
CA ASN A 209 32.58 9.03 -35.58
C ASN A 209 32.85 7.52 -35.79
N GLY A 210 31.95 6.82 -36.49
CA GLY A 210 31.95 5.35 -36.57
C GLY A 210 31.33 4.64 -35.36
N GLY A 211 30.98 5.37 -34.31
CA GLY A 211 30.26 4.84 -33.14
C GLY A 211 28.80 4.50 -33.42
N SER A 212 28.19 3.76 -32.48
CA SER A 212 26.80 3.32 -32.58
C SER A 212 25.89 4.21 -31.75
N VAL A 213 24.78 4.65 -32.34
CA VAL A 213 23.62 5.26 -31.70
C VAL A 213 22.63 4.17 -31.36
N VAL A 214 22.04 4.20 -30.17
CA VAL A 214 21.20 3.10 -29.69
C VAL A 214 19.75 3.29 -30.12
N ASP A 215 19.15 2.25 -30.69
CA ASP A 215 17.69 2.14 -30.74
C ASP A 215 17.21 1.69 -29.37
N GLN A 216 16.33 2.48 -28.75
CA GLN A 216 15.75 2.21 -27.45
C GLN A 216 15.04 0.84 -27.42
N ALA A 217 14.58 0.30 -28.56
CA ALA A 217 14.04 -1.06 -28.64
C ALA A 217 15.06 -2.15 -28.22
N THR A 218 16.36 -2.01 -28.55
CA THR A 218 17.40 -2.98 -28.15
C THR A 218 17.51 -3.14 -26.64
N ARG A 219 17.25 -2.06 -25.89
CA ARG A 219 17.32 -2.04 -24.42
C ARG A 219 16.10 -2.71 -23.76
N THR A 220 15.25 -3.35 -24.56
CA THR A 220 13.96 -3.90 -24.13
C THR A 220 13.77 -5.39 -24.47
N GLY A 221 14.85 -6.06 -24.91
CA GLY A 221 14.82 -7.47 -25.27
C GLY A 221 14.22 -7.76 -26.65
N VAL A 222 13.79 -6.73 -27.38
CA VAL A 222 13.39 -6.80 -28.78
C VAL A 222 14.65 -6.54 -29.64
N PRO A 223 14.85 -7.24 -30.77
CA PRO A 223 15.88 -6.86 -31.73
C PRO A 223 15.65 -5.42 -32.16
N GLY A 224 16.59 -4.53 -31.86
CA GLY A 224 16.50 -3.13 -32.27
C GLY A 224 17.44 -2.82 -33.42
N HIS A 225 17.40 -1.57 -33.85
CA HIS A 225 18.00 -1.08 -35.07
C HIS A 225 19.05 0.01 -34.78
N PRO A 226 20.24 -0.34 -34.26
CA PRO A 226 21.27 0.66 -33.97
C PRO A 226 21.70 1.42 -35.23
N GLY A 227 22.00 2.70 -35.07
CA GLY A 227 22.52 3.56 -36.14
C GLY A 227 24.04 3.68 -36.05
N THR A 228 24.74 3.71 -37.18
CA THR A 228 26.18 3.99 -37.25
C THR A 228 26.43 5.43 -37.66
N VAL A 229 27.22 6.16 -36.87
CA VAL A 229 27.57 7.56 -37.12
C VAL A 229 28.63 7.67 -38.23
N ALA A 230 28.41 8.54 -39.20
CA ALA A 230 29.34 8.85 -40.29
C ALA A 230 29.36 10.36 -40.57
N GLY A 231 30.27 11.10 -39.94
CA GLY A 231 30.46 12.54 -40.13
C GLY A 231 29.45 13.45 -39.41
N ALA A 232 28.44 12.88 -38.75
CA ALA A 232 27.59 13.63 -37.82
C ALA A 232 28.31 13.85 -36.47
N VAL A 233 28.03 14.97 -35.80
CA VAL A 233 28.69 15.40 -34.57
C VAL A 233 27.74 15.20 -33.38
N ALA A 234 28.11 14.28 -32.48
CA ALA A 234 27.38 14.03 -31.23
C ALA A 234 27.54 15.19 -30.23
N GLY A 235 26.56 15.35 -29.33
CA GLY A 235 26.64 16.32 -28.23
C GLY A 235 26.29 17.77 -28.60
N ALA A 236 25.65 17.99 -29.76
CA ALA A 236 25.08 19.29 -30.09
C ALA A 236 23.88 19.61 -29.18
N ALA A 237 23.44 20.87 -29.12
CA ALA A 237 22.24 21.22 -28.37
C ALA A 237 21.00 20.57 -29.01
N GLY A 238 20.37 19.63 -28.30
CA GLY A 238 19.12 18.98 -28.69
C GLY A 238 17.90 19.73 -28.18
N LYS A 239 16.70 19.18 -28.44
CA LYS A 239 15.42 19.70 -27.95
C LYS A 239 15.26 19.51 -26.44
N TYR A 240 15.66 18.35 -25.90
CA TYR A 240 15.52 18.04 -24.47
C TYR A 240 16.85 17.92 -23.73
N ALA A 241 17.91 17.51 -24.43
CA ALA A 241 19.26 17.37 -23.87
C ALA A 241 20.30 17.63 -24.97
N THR A 242 21.12 16.63 -25.29
CA THR A 242 22.03 16.61 -26.43
C THR A 242 21.35 15.99 -27.64
N GLY A 243 21.79 16.37 -28.84
CA GLY A 243 21.37 15.82 -30.12
C GLY A 243 22.56 15.67 -31.07
N PHE A 244 22.29 15.33 -32.33
CA PHE A 244 23.32 15.19 -33.36
C PHE A 244 23.26 16.33 -34.38
N ALA A 245 24.38 17.03 -34.54
CA ALA A 245 24.55 18.03 -35.58
C ALA A 245 25.08 17.41 -36.87
N PHE A 246 24.48 17.80 -37.98
CA PHE A 246 24.82 17.42 -39.34
C PHE A 246 25.42 18.65 -40.04
N PRO A 247 26.74 18.68 -40.29
CA PRO A 247 27.39 19.84 -40.88
C PRO A 247 27.09 19.95 -42.38
N ALA A 248 27.11 21.17 -42.91
CA ALA A 248 26.88 21.42 -44.33
C ALA A 248 27.89 20.71 -45.27
N THR A 249 29.07 20.36 -44.75
CA THR A 249 30.09 19.55 -45.44
C THR A 249 29.69 18.09 -45.63
N GLY A 250 28.62 17.63 -44.96
CA GLY A 250 28.10 16.27 -45.02
C GLY A 250 28.26 15.50 -43.70
N GLY A 251 27.26 14.67 -43.41
CA GLY A 251 27.20 13.78 -42.25
C GLY A 251 25.93 12.92 -42.31
N ALA A 252 25.98 11.73 -41.74
CA ALA A 252 24.87 10.78 -41.74
C ALA A 252 24.88 9.91 -40.49
N ILE A 253 23.72 9.45 -40.08
CA ILE A 253 23.59 8.25 -39.24
C ILE A 253 22.89 7.21 -40.11
N THR A 254 23.48 6.02 -40.24
CA THR A 254 22.95 4.96 -41.10
C THR A 254 22.51 3.77 -40.27
N VAL A 255 21.25 3.37 -40.42
CA VAL A 255 20.64 2.18 -39.83
C VAL A 255 20.56 1.11 -40.92
N ALA A 256 20.89 -0.13 -40.58
CA ALA A 256 20.84 -1.24 -41.52
C ALA A 256 19.42 -1.45 -42.10
N ALA A 257 19.34 -1.96 -43.33
CA ALA A 257 18.06 -2.32 -43.94
C ALA A 257 17.35 -3.41 -43.12
N SER A 258 16.07 -3.20 -42.83
CA SER A 258 15.19 -4.18 -42.19
C SER A 258 13.79 -4.09 -42.78
N ALA A 259 13.11 -5.24 -42.88
CA ALA A 259 11.70 -5.31 -43.25
C ALA A 259 10.78 -4.68 -42.19
N ASP A 260 11.26 -4.47 -40.95
CA ASP A 260 10.48 -3.82 -39.88
C ASP A 260 10.10 -2.37 -40.24
N PHE A 261 10.84 -1.73 -41.14
CA PHE A 261 10.56 -0.38 -41.63
C PHE A 261 9.69 -0.36 -42.89
N ASP A 262 9.23 -1.52 -43.39
CA ASP A 262 8.38 -1.61 -44.58
C ASP A 262 6.98 -1.09 -44.28
N ILE A 263 6.39 -0.36 -45.22
CA ILE A 263 5.01 0.11 -45.08
C ILE A 263 4.14 -0.77 -45.99
N GLY A 264 3.52 -1.79 -45.40
CA GLY A 264 2.62 -2.70 -46.10
C GLY A 264 1.42 -1.98 -46.75
N ALA A 265 0.78 -2.63 -47.73
CA ALA A 265 -0.35 -2.07 -48.47
C ALA A 265 -1.57 -1.71 -47.58
N THR A 266 -1.69 -2.38 -46.44
CA THR A 266 -2.74 -2.17 -45.43
C THR A 266 -2.20 -1.72 -44.08
N ALA A 267 -0.89 -1.47 -43.96
CA ALA A 267 -0.26 -1.07 -42.71
C ALA A 267 -0.11 0.46 -42.64
N ASP A 268 -0.47 1.00 -41.49
CA ASP A 268 -0.23 2.40 -41.17
C ASP A 268 1.23 2.64 -40.77
N ALA A 269 1.68 3.89 -40.86
CA ALA A 269 3.01 4.27 -40.38
C ALA A 269 3.05 5.73 -39.93
N THR A 270 3.91 6.02 -38.96
CA THR A 270 4.30 7.38 -38.58
C THR A 270 5.82 7.47 -38.51
N ILE A 271 6.38 8.49 -39.16
CA ILE A 271 7.80 8.84 -39.09
C ILE A 271 7.87 10.25 -38.54
N GLU A 272 8.54 10.43 -37.40
CA GLU A 272 8.62 11.72 -36.72
C GLU A 272 10.01 11.99 -36.14
N ALA A 273 10.34 13.28 -36.05
CA ALA A 273 11.61 13.76 -35.52
C ALA A 273 11.50 15.20 -35.00
N PHE A 274 12.46 15.62 -34.16
CA PHE A 274 12.75 17.03 -33.95
C PHE A 274 13.92 17.48 -34.84
N VAL A 275 13.77 18.62 -35.49
CA VAL A 275 14.81 19.19 -36.34
C VAL A 275 14.94 20.69 -36.13
N SER A 276 16.18 21.18 -36.11
CA SER A 276 16.51 22.59 -36.30
C SER A 276 17.43 22.67 -37.50
N THR A 277 17.05 23.40 -38.56
CA THR A 277 17.76 23.35 -39.83
C THR A 277 17.87 24.73 -40.48
N SER A 278 18.82 24.84 -41.40
CA SER A 278 18.82 25.86 -42.44
C SER A 278 19.14 25.19 -43.77
N VAL A 279 18.57 25.66 -44.88
CA VAL A 279 18.83 25.08 -46.21
C VAL A 279 19.50 26.15 -47.08
N PRO A 280 20.61 25.82 -47.80
CA PRO A 280 21.19 26.72 -48.80
C PRO A 280 20.15 27.13 -49.84
N GLY A 281 20.30 28.28 -50.52
CA GLY A 281 19.30 28.83 -51.46
C GLY A 281 19.00 28.00 -52.73
N ASP A 282 19.40 26.74 -52.79
CA ASP A 282 19.07 25.79 -53.86
C ASP A 282 17.74 25.06 -53.60
N THR A 283 17.29 24.27 -54.58
CA THR A 283 16.04 23.51 -54.54
C THR A 283 16.29 22.01 -54.28
N VAL A 284 17.45 21.62 -53.74
CA VAL A 284 17.79 20.22 -53.50
C VAL A 284 17.10 19.75 -52.21
N PRO A 285 16.28 18.68 -52.24
CA PRO A 285 15.68 18.14 -51.02
C PRO A 285 16.71 17.49 -50.12
N ARG A 286 16.70 17.82 -48.83
CA ARG A 286 17.69 17.36 -47.84
C ARG A 286 17.01 16.53 -46.76
N ALA A 287 17.51 15.32 -46.53
CA ALA A 287 16.82 14.36 -45.68
C ALA A 287 17.00 14.68 -44.19
N ILE A 288 15.88 14.78 -43.47
CA ILE A 288 15.87 14.68 -42.01
C ILE A 288 15.98 13.18 -41.67
N VAL A 289 15.00 12.41 -42.16
CA VAL A 289 14.97 10.95 -42.08
C VAL A 289 14.51 10.41 -43.42
N ALA A 290 15.23 9.46 -44.00
CA ALA A 290 14.85 8.85 -45.26
C ALA A 290 15.16 7.35 -45.29
N ARG A 291 14.27 6.60 -45.92
CA ARG A 291 14.51 5.23 -46.38
C ARG A 291 14.23 5.18 -47.88
N ARG A 292 15.13 5.81 -48.63
CA ARG A 292 15.08 5.99 -50.08
C ARG A 292 16.48 6.33 -50.59
N ALA A 293 16.91 5.70 -51.69
CA ALA A 293 18.24 5.95 -52.24
C ALA A 293 18.48 7.42 -52.66
N SER A 294 17.50 8.07 -53.28
CA SER A 294 17.62 9.47 -53.72
C SER A 294 16.28 10.20 -53.67
N GLU A 295 16.34 11.52 -53.47
CA GLU A 295 15.19 12.42 -53.48
C GLU A 295 15.52 13.62 -54.40
N THR A 296 14.58 14.03 -55.26
CA THR A 296 14.81 15.14 -56.21
C THR A 296 13.70 16.17 -56.14
N ALA A 297 13.97 17.40 -56.56
CA ALA A 297 12.98 18.47 -56.56
C ALA A 297 11.74 18.13 -57.42
N ALA A 298 11.96 17.42 -58.54
CA ALA A 298 10.92 17.10 -59.53
C ALA A 298 10.11 15.84 -59.21
N GLY A 299 10.46 15.08 -58.17
CA GLY A 299 9.90 13.76 -57.90
C GLY A 299 10.81 12.62 -58.34
N SER A 300 10.45 11.40 -57.97
CA SER A 300 11.20 10.18 -58.31
C SER A 300 10.27 8.97 -58.24
N VAL A 301 10.52 7.96 -59.07
CA VAL A 301 9.86 6.65 -59.01
C VAL A 301 10.67 5.63 -58.20
N VAL A 302 11.76 6.06 -57.56
CA VAL A 302 12.54 5.20 -56.66
C VAL A 302 11.66 4.82 -55.46
N PRO A 303 11.41 3.53 -55.18
CA PRO A 303 10.57 3.14 -54.06
C PRO A 303 11.17 3.61 -52.73
N GLY A 304 10.32 3.90 -51.75
CA GLY A 304 10.72 4.30 -50.42
C GLY A 304 10.00 5.54 -49.92
N TRP A 305 10.47 6.08 -48.79
CA TRP A 305 9.89 7.26 -48.18
C TRP A 305 10.97 8.21 -47.67
N SER A 306 10.65 9.50 -47.59
CA SER A 306 11.55 10.50 -47.03
C SER A 306 10.78 11.64 -46.38
N LEU A 307 11.29 12.11 -45.26
CA LEU A 307 10.94 13.37 -44.63
C LEU A 307 12.12 14.33 -44.81
N CYS A 308 11.94 15.31 -45.69
CA CYS A 308 12.99 16.20 -46.18
C CYS A 308 12.63 17.67 -46.00
N VAL A 309 13.63 18.54 -46.11
CA VAL A 309 13.44 19.98 -46.28
C VAL A 309 13.96 20.44 -47.63
N VAL A 310 13.26 21.38 -48.27
CA VAL A 310 13.61 21.90 -49.60
C VAL A 310 13.11 23.34 -49.76
N ASN A 311 13.84 24.19 -50.47
CA ASN A 311 13.27 25.48 -50.87
C ASN A 311 12.32 25.27 -52.06
N ALA A 312 11.02 25.31 -51.79
CA ALA A 312 9.98 25.11 -52.79
C ALA A 312 8.74 25.92 -52.46
N ARG A 313 7.98 26.30 -53.50
CA ARG A 313 6.69 27.02 -53.38
C ARG A 313 6.77 28.37 -52.64
N GLY A 314 7.94 29.01 -52.66
CA GLY A 314 8.17 30.30 -52.01
C GLY A 314 8.51 30.22 -50.51
N PHE A 315 8.70 29.02 -49.96
CA PHE A 315 9.06 28.80 -48.56
C PHE A 315 10.50 28.32 -48.40
N ASN A 316 11.20 28.81 -47.38
CA ASN A 316 12.57 28.41 -47.05
C ASN A 316 12.54 27.13 -46.20
N ALA A 317 13.31 26.11 -46.58
CA ALA A 317 13.34 24.82 -45.90
C ALA A 317 11.92 24.23 -45.75
N ASN A 318 11.08 24.34 -46.77
CA ASN A 318 9.72 23.79 -46.77
C ASN A 318 9.78 22.28 -46.51
N LEU A 319 9.01 21.82 -45.53
CA LEU A 319 8.95 20.41 -45.18
C LEU A 319 8.23 19.64 -46.31
N LEU A 320 8.87 18.58 -46.77
CA LEU A 320 8.39 17.67 -47.80
C LEU A 320 8.33 16.27 -47.22
N PHE A 321 7.17 15.62 -47.33
CA PHE A 321 7.03 14.19 -47.14
C PHE A 321 6.72 13.52 -48.47
N ALA A 322 7.59 12.60 -48.88
CA ALA A 322 7.47 11.86 -50.13
C ALA A 322 7.43 10.35 -49.84
N ILE A 323 6.54 9.64 -50.52
CA ILE A 323 6.38 8.18 -50.42
C ILE A 323 6.13 7.61 -51.82
N CYS A 324 6.82 6.54 -52.18
CA CYS A 324 6.69 5.87 -53.47
C CYS A 324 6.73 4.35 -53.33
N ASP A 325 5.83 3.65 -54.02
CA ASP A 325 5.79 2.18 -54.10
C ASP A 325 6.60 1.61 -55.29
N GLY A 326 7.23 2.47 -56.09
CA GLY A 326 7.92 2.12 -57.33
C GLY A 326 7.12 2.41 -58.61
N ALA A 327 5.82 2.70 -58.49
CA ALA A 327 4.91 3.04 -59.59
C ALA A 327 4.19 4.39 -59.37
N HIS A 328 3.75 4.65 -58.15
CA HIS A 328 3.03 5.85 -57.75
C HIS A 328 3.81 6.58 -56.65
N GLU A 329 4.01 7.89 -56.84
CA GLU A 329 4.62 8.76 -55.85
C GLU A 329 3.59 9.74 -55.30
N ILE A 330 3.58 9.88 -53.97
CA ILE A 330 2.78 10.87 -53.25
C ILE A 330 3.75 11.85 -52.58
N ARG A 331 3.56 13.13 -52.85
CA ARG A 331 4.39 14.23 -52.32
C ARG A 331 3.49 15.28 -51.69
N ILE A 332 3.75 15.60 -50.42
CA ILE A 332 3.02 16.64 -49.70
C ILE A 332 4.01 17.64 -49.09
N PHE A 333 3.68 18.93 -49.22
CA PHE A 333 4.48 20.04 -48.72
C PHE A 333 3.74 20.73 -47.59
N ALA A 334 4.43 21.16 -46.54
CA ALA A 334 3.81 21.87 -45.43
C ALA A 334 3.43 23.32 -45.80
N ASP A 335 4.05 23.87 -46.84
CA ASP A 335 3.90 25.26 -47.27
C ASP A 335 4.12 26.24 -46.10
N LEU A 336 5.19 25.96 -45.36
CA LEU A 336 5.65 26.68 -44.18
C LEU A 336 7.17 26.67 -44.12
N SER A 337 7.77 27.84 -43.86
CA SER A 337 9.21 27.93 -43.64
C SER A 337 9.56 27.45 -42.22
N ILE A 338 10.43 26.44 -42.10
CA ILE A 338 10.92 25.93 -40.80
C ILE A 338 12.43 26.15 -40.60
N GLY A 339 13.06 26.88 -41.53
CA GLY A 339 14.49 27.23 -41.50
C GLY A 339 14.82 28.43 -40.60
N ASP A 340 14.20 28.52 -39.41
CA ASP A 340 14.28 29.69 -38.52
C ASP A 340 15.25 29.51 -37.33
N SER A 341 16.06 28.44 -37.36
CA SER A 341 16.99 28.03 -36.29
C SER A 341 16.31 27.59 -34.98
N ARG A 342 15.00 27.30 -34.99
CA ARG A 342 14.29 26.70 -33.86
C ARG A 342 14.04 25.22 -34.12
N PHE A 343 13.88 24.46 -33.03
CA PHE A 343 13.44 23.09 -33.12
C PHE A 343 11.95 23.01 -33.46
N HIS A 344 11.66 22.36 -34.57
CA HIS A 344 10.30 21.98 -34.98
C HIS A 344 10.13 20.47 -34.85
N HIS A 345 8.98 20.07 -34.32
CA HIS A 345 8.52 18.69 -34.46
C HIS A 345 7.95 18.51 -35.86
N VAL A 346 8.34 17.44 -36.54
CA VAL A 346 7.89 17.12 -37.89
C VAL A 346 7.43 15.67 -37.94
N ALA A 347 6.29 15.41 -38.59
CA ALA A 347 5.80 14.04 -38.74
C ALA A 347 5.11 13.80 -40.09
N GLY A 348 5.55 12.73 -40.77
CA GLY A 348 4.89 12.17 -41.94
C GLY A 348 4.10 10.92 -41.54
N ILE A 349 2.81 10.88 -41.89
CA ILE A 349 1.89 9.80 -41.51
C ILE A 349 1.29 9.16 -42.75
N VAL A 350 1.30 7.83 -42.78
CA VAL A 350 0.54 6.99 -43.72
C VAL A 350 -0.63 6.39 -42.95
N ASP A 351 -1.84 6.79 -43.29
CA ASP A 351 -3.09 6.28 -42.73
C ASP A 351 -3.85 5.52 -43.82
N ARG A 352 -3.64 4.21 -43.86
CA ARG A 352 -4.33 3.28 -44.76
C ARG A 352 -5.79 3.12 -44.38
N THR A 353 -6.15 3.31 -43.11
CA THR A 353 -7.56 3.27 -42.69
C THR A 353 -8.36 4.39 -43.36
N ARG A 354 -7.80 5.60 -43.45
CA ARG A 354 -8.42 6.77 -44.12
C ARG A 354 -8.02 6.93 -45.58
N GLN A 355 -7.08 6.12 -46.07
CA GLN A 355 -6.45 6.27 -47.37
C GLN A 355 -5.88 7.68 -47.57
N ARG A 356 -5.11 8.16 -46.57
CA ARG A 356 -4.44 9.47 -46.58
C ARG A 356 -2.96 9.42 -46.17
N ALA A 357 -2.13 10.22 -46.84
CA ALA A 357 -0.86 10.69 -46.33
C ALA A 357 -1.06 12.05 -45.67
N ARG A 358 -0.47 12.30 -44.50
CA ARG A 358 -0.60 13.55 -43.75
C ARG A 358 0.76 14.05 -43.28
N LEU A 359 0.91 15.37 -43.23
CA LEU A 359 2.13 16.04 -42.80
C LEU A 359 1.83 17.01 -41.67
N PHE A 360 2.54 16.87 -40.56
CA PHE A 360 2.39 17.69 -39.37
C PHE A 360 3.67 18.46 -39.07
N VAL A 361 3.49 19.70 -38.60
CA VAL A 361 4.56 20.55 -38.05
C VAL A 361 4.08 21.07 -36.71
N ASP A 362 4.86 20.85 -35.65
CA ASP A 362 4.54 21.22 -34.27
C ASP A 362 3.14 20.74 -33.83
N GLY A 363 2.79 19.52 -34.24
CA GLY A 363 1.50 18.89 -33.92
C GLY A 363 0.30 19.40 -34.71
N VAL A 364 0.49 20.35 -35.63
CA VAL A 364 -0.58 20.87 -36.50
C VAL A 364 -0.49 20.24 -37.89
N GLN A 365 -1.60 19.67 -38.38
CA GLN A 365 -1.69 19.15 -39.75
C GLN A 365 -1.53 20.31 -40.74
N ARG A 366 -0.51 20.24 -41.59
CA ARG A 366 -0.23 21.23 -42.64
C ARG A 366 -0.68 20.80 -44.02
N ALA A 367 -0.62 19.50 -44.31
CA ALA A 367 -1.04 18.96 -45.60
C ALA A 367 -1.59 17.54 -45.50
N THR A 368 -2.43 17.18 -46.47
CA THR A 368 -2.99 15.84 -46.64
C THR A 368 -3.11 15.50 -48.13
N ALA A 369 -2.97 14.23 -48.49
CA ALA A 369 -3.17 13.75 -49.85
C ALA A 369 -3.77 12.33 -49.86
N SER A 370 -4.49 11.99 -50.92
CA SER A 370 -4.99 10.63 -51.13
C SER A 370 -3.82 9.67 -51.41
N ILE A 371 -3.85 8.50 -50.79
CA ILE A 371 -2.91 7.40 -51.07
C ILE A 371 -3.61 6.17 -51.67
N ALA A 372 -4.82 6.34 -52.21
CA ALA A 372 -5.63 5.24 -52.73
C ALA A 372 -4.94 4.46 -53.86
N ALA A 373 -4.03 5.10 -54.60
CA ALA A 373 -3.24 4.46 -55.67
C ALA A 373 -1.92 3.84 -55.17
N LEU A 374 -1.52 4.08 -53.91
CA LEU A 374 -0.23 3.66 -53.38
C LEU A 374 -0.29 2.20 -52.91
N GLY A 375 0.57 1.34 -53.44
CA GLY A 375 0.80 -0.04 -53.01
C GLY A 375 1.70 -0.15 -51.77
N ALA A 376 2.30 -1.33 -51.57
CA ALA A 376 3.26 -1.55 -50.47
C ALA A 376 4.61 -0.87 -50.77
N VAL A 377 5.22 -0.25 -49.76
CA VAL A 377 6.48 0.49 -49.88
C VAL A 377 7.59 -0.31 -49.20
N THR A 378 8.39 -0.99 -50.01
CA THR A 378 9.40 -1.98 -49.58
C THR A 378 10.77 -1.72 -50.22
N PRO A 379 11.42 -0.58 -49.95
CA PRO A 379 12.72 -0.26 -50.54
C PRO A 379 13.84 -1.16 -49.97
N PRO A 380 14.87 -1.49 -50.76
CA PRO A 380 16.02 -2.27 -50.29
C PRO A 380 16.95 -1.46 -49.37
N ASP A 381 16.78 -0.14 -49.30
CA ASP A 381 17.64 0.77 -48.55
C ASP A 381 17.42 0.67 -47.03
N GLY A 382 18.49 0.98 -46.28
CA GLY A 382 18.43 1.25 -44.84
C GLY A 382 17.89 2.65 -44.53
N VAL A 383 17.61 2.91 -43.25
CA VAL A 383 17.19 4.24 -42.80
C VAL A 383 18.41 5.14 -42.62
N ARG A 384 18.33 6.39 -43.07
CA ARG A 384 19.40 7.38 -42.93
C ARG A 384 18.86 8.66 -42.30
N PHE A 385 19.64 9.22 -41.39
CA PHE A 385 19.41 10.55 -40.81
C PHE A 385 20.38 11.55 -41.39
N GLY A 386 19.90 12.77 -41.69
CA GLY A 386 20.72 13.88 -42.17
C GLY A 386 21.25 13.74 -43.61
N SER A 387 21.01 12.64 -44.31
CA SER A 387 21.37 12.46 -45.73
C SER A 387 20.56 11.37 -46.41
N THR A 388 20.47 11.41 -47.75
CA THR A 388 20.09 10.25 -48.58
C THR A 388 21.34 9.47 -49.02
N ALA A 389 21.17 8.28 -49.62
CA ALA A 389 22.31 7.54 -50.17
C ALA A 389 22.99 8.29 -51.33
N ALA A 390 22.26 9.16 -52.02
CA ALA A 390 22.76 10.01 -53.11
C ALA A 390 23.50 11.29 -52.64
N GLY A 391 23.64 11.55 -51.33
CA GLY A 391 24.43 12.68 -50.82
C GLY A 391 23.65 13.99 -50.57
N ASN A 392 22.33 13.92 -50.40
CA ASN A 392 21.49 15.09 -50.08
C ASN A 392 21.61 15.51 -48.60
N ASN A 393 22.75 16.12 -48.25
CA ASN A 393 23.14 16.37 -46.86
C ASN A 393 22.40 17.53 -46.20
N LEU A 394 21.72 17.27 -45.09
CA LEU A 394 21.12 18.28 -44.21
C LEU A 394 22.20 19.14 -43.53
N ALA A 395 21.88 20.41 -43.30
CA ALA A 395 22.65 21.29 -42.43
C ALA A 395 21.78 21.70 -41.23
N GLY A 396 21.99 21.08 -40.07
CA GLY A 396 21.15 21.29 -38.89
C GLY A 396 21.37 20.26 -37.79
N THR A 397 20.55 20.32 -36.75
CA THR A 397 20.52 19.34 -35.65
C THR A 397 19.25 18.51 -35.72
N ILE A 398 19.39 17.19 -35.59
CA ILE A 398 18.27 16.26 -35.43
C ILE A 398 18.32 15.70 -34.00
N ASP A 399 17.15 15.59 -33.39
CA ASP A 399 16.95 15.01 -32.06
C ASP A 399 15.67 14.16 -32.07
N GLU A 400 15.57 13.19 -31.16
CA GLU A 400 14.35 12.40 -30.91
C GLU A 400 13.69 11.87 -32.20
N VAL A 401 14.17 10.75 -32.75
CA VAL A 401 13.61 10.15 -33.98
C VAL A 401 12.79 8.92 -33.63
N ARG A 402 11.53 8.86 -34.09
CA ARG A 402 10.65 7.70 -33.87
C ARG A 402 9.99 7.23 -35.16
N ILE A 403 9.96 5.91 -35.34
CA ILE A 403 9.18 5.23 -36.37
C ILE A 403 8.15 4.34 -35.68
N SER A 404 6.88 4.42 -36.09
CA SER A 404 5.77 3.64 -35.51
C SER A 404 4.94 2.96 -36.59
N LYS A 405 4.38 1.78 -36.27
CA LYS A 405 3.53 0.96 -37.16
C LYS A 405 2.05 1.34 -37.13
N VAL A 406 1.73 2.53 -36.62
CA VAL A 406 0.37 3.07 -36.48
C VAL A 406 0.33 4.49 -37.01
N ALA A 407 -0.84 4.94 -37.45
CA ALA A 407 -1.09 6.33 -37.82
C ALA A 407 -1.37 7.15 -36.56
N ARG A 408 -0.33 7.77 -35.97
CA ARG A 408 -0.48 8.57 -34.75
C ARG A 408 -1.31 9.82 -35.05
N THR A 409 -2.19 10.16 -34.11
CA THR A 409 -3.05 11.36 -34.19
C THR A 409 -2.71 12.38 -33.12
N THR A 410 -1.87 12.01 -32.14
CA THR A 410 -1.35 12.90 -31.10
C THR A 410 0.15 12.68 -30.96
N PHE A 411 0.85 13.72 -30.48
CA PHE A 411 2.30 13.72 -30.29
C PHE A 411 2.66 14.01 -28.82
N HIS A 412 1.74 13.75 -27.90
CA HIS A 412 2.05 13.69 -26.47
C HIS A 412 2.94 12.46 -26.20
N PRO A 413 3.95 12.55 -25.32
CA PRO A 413 4.34 13.73 -24.51
C PRO A 413 5.38 14.65 -25.16
N ALA A 414 5.86 14.35 -26.37
CA ALA A 414 6.83 15.17 -27.09
C ALA A 414 6.41 16.64 -27.20
N LEU A 415 5.16 16.92 -27.54
CA LEU A 415 4.67 18.31 -27.60
C LEU A 415 4.04 18.84 -26.30
N GLY A 416 4.18 18.09 -25.21
CA GLY A 416 3.49 18.32 -23.95
C GLY A 416 2.18 17.55 -23.87
N GLU A 417 1.50 17.69 -22.73
CA GLU A 417 0.22 17.01 -22.45
C GLU A 417 -0.87 17.46 -23.42
N ASP A 418 -1.47 16.52 -24.15
CA ASP A 418 -2.60 16.80 -25.03
C ASP A 418 -3.92 16.96 -24.24
N ASP A 419 -4.95 17.47 -24.90
CA ASP A 419 -6.25 17.75 -24.28
C ASP A 419 -6.90 16.50 -23.68
N ASP A 420 -6.71 15.33 -24.29
CA ASP A 420 -7.36 14.10 -23.85
C ASP A 420 -6.68 13.54 -22.61
N ALA A 421 -5.34 13.47 -22.61
CA ALA A 421 -4.53 13.11 -21.46
C ALA A 421 -4.75 14.07 -20.29
N TYR A 422 -4.72 15.39 -20.55
CA TYR A 422 -4.92 16.39 -19.51
C TYR A 422 -6.33 16.34 -18.93
N ARG A 423 -7.36 16.14 -19.77
CA ARG A 423 -8.74 15.99 -19.30
C ARG A 423 -8.91 14.76 -18.43
N ALA A 424 -8.31 13.63 -18.81
CA ALA A 424 -8.32 12.42 -17.99
C ALA A 424 -7.69 12.69 -16.61
N ARG A 425 -6.58 13.43 -16.57
CA ARG A 425 -5.94 13.83 -15.32
C ARG A 425 -6.77 14.83 -14.51
N LEU A 426 -7.38 15.84 -15.12
CA LEU A 426 -8.25 16.80 -14.42
C LEU A 426 -9.48 16.12 -13.79
N ARG A 427 -10.00 15.05 -14.40
CA ARG A 427 -11.10 14.27 -13.80
C ARG A 427 -10.70 13.69 -12.44
N ILE A 428 -9.46 13.24 -12.24
CA ILE A 428 -8.96 12.73 -10.96
C ILE A 428 -9.22 13.73 -9.82
N PHE A 429 -8.87 15.00 -10.04
CA PHE A 429 -8.95 16.07 -9.04
C PHE A 429 -10.37 16.63 -8.83
N ARG A 430 -11.34 16.24 -9.66
CA ARG A 430 -12.75 16.64 -9.48
C ARG A 430 -13.51 15.70 -8.54
N HIS A 431 -13.01 14.50 -8.30
CA HIS A 431 -13.68 13.50 -7.49
C HIS A 431 -13.45 13.78 -5.99
N TRP A 432 -14.47 14.33 -5.34
CA TRP A 432 -14.55 14.39 -3.88
C TRP A 432 -15.11 13.08 -3.35
N VAL A 433 -14.31 12.02 -3.39
CA VAL A 433 -14.70 10.71 -2.87
C VAL A 433 -13.69 10.29 -1.81
N LEU A 434 -14.18 9.71 -0.71
CA LEU A 434 -13.34 9.10 0.32
C LEU A 434 -12.34 8.14 -0.36
N PRO A 435 -11.04 8.20 0.00
CA PRO A 435 -9.99 7.35 -0.55
C PRO A 435 -10.14 5.93 -0.01
N THR A 436 -11.17 5.23 -0.49
CA THR A 436 -11.33 3.80 -0.24
C THR A 436 -10.51 3.03 -1.27
N PRO A 437 -10.05 1.83 -0.91
CA PRO A 437 -9.36 0.91 -1.81
C PRO A 437 -10.04 0.71 -3.16
N ALA A 438 -11.36 0.47 -3.11
CA ALA A 438 -12.20 0.25 -4.29
C ALA A 438 -12.27 1.50 -5.18
N ASN A 439 -12.31 2.69 -4.59
CA ASN A 439 -12.34 3.94 -5.35
C ASN A 439 -10.98 4.23 -5.98
N VAL A 440 -9.89 4.03 -5.24
CA VAL A 440 -8.51 4.21 -5.75
C VAL A 440 -8.27 3.29 -6.94
N ILE A 441 -8.59 2.00 -6.83
CA ILE A 441 -8.37 1.06 -7.93
C ILE A 441 -9.27 1.34 -9.14
N ALA A 442 -10.51 1.79 -8.93
CA ALA A 442 -11.39 2.20 -10.01
C ALA A 442 -10.85 3.43 -10.75
N MET A 443 -10.32 4.42 -10.02
CA MET A 443 -9.71 5.62 -10.59
C MET A 443 -8.45 5.29 -11.39
N ILE A 444 -7.58 4.42 -10.86
CA ILE A 444 -6.36 3.98 -11.55
C ILE A 444 -6.71 3.27 -12.86
N ASN A 445 -7.62 2.30 -12.82
CA ASN A 445 -8.04 1.55 -14.00
C ASN A 445 -8.73 2.44 -15.04
N GLN A 446 -9.50 3.44 -14.61
CA GLN A 446 -10.11 4.42 -15.52
C GLN A 446 -9.08 5.34 -16.17
N ALA A 447 -8.03 5.73 -15.43
CA ALA A 447 -7.07 6.75 -15.86
C ALA A 447 -5.89 6.17 -16.68
N ALA A 448 -5.56 4.89 -16.51
CA ALA A 448 -4.44 4.23 -17.19
C ALA A 448 -4.82 2.84 -17.80
N PRO A 449 -5.89 2.74 -18.62
CA PRO A 449 -6.33 1.45 -19.14
C PRO A 449 -5.36 0.88 -20.19
N PHE A 450 -5.44 -0.44 -20.39
CA PHE A 450 -4.76 -1.12 -21.48
C PHE A 450 -5.73 -1.32 -22.65
N PRO A 451 -5.26 -1.28 -23.92
CA PRO A 451 -6.13 -1.55 -25.07
C PRO A 451 -6.82 -2.92 -25.01
N THR A 452 -6.17 -3.91 -24.40
CA THR A 452 -6.64 -5.29 -24.28
C THR A 452 -7.42 -5.56 -22.98
N ASP A 453 -7.30 -4.70 -21.97
CA ASP A 453 -7.98 -4.86 -20.68
C ASP A 453 -8.27 -3.47 -20.06
N PRO A 454 -9.55 -3.08 -19.90
CA PRO A 454 -9.92 -1.79 -19.33
C PRO A 454 -9.70 -1.68 -17.81
N ALA A 455 -9.35 -2.78 -17.12
CA ALA A 455 -9.04 -2.78 -15.70
C ALA A 455 -7.78 -3.61 -15.38
N PRO A 456 -6.59 -3.20 -15.86
CA PRO A 456 -5.39 -4.03 -15.81
C PRO A 456 -4.76 -4.12 -14.41
N TYR A 457 -5.13 -3.25 -13.46
CA TYR A 457 -4.53 -3.18 -12.13
C TYR A 457 -5.40 -3.81 -11.03
N GLN A 458 -4.74 -4.35 -10.02
CA GLN A 458 -5.33 -4.89 -8.80
C GLN A 458 -4.64 -4.30 -7.55
N LEU A 459 -5.43 -4.10 -6.50
CA LEU A 459 -4.96 -3.61 -5.20
C LEU A 459 -4.98 -4.77 -4.20
N PHE A 460 -3.84 -4.99 -3.53
CA PHE A 460 -3.69 -6.02 -2.51
C PHE A 460 -3.55 -5.37 -1.14
N GLU A 461 -4.45 -5.70 -0.22
CA GLU A 461 -4.56 -5.02 1.09
C GLU A 461 -4.68 -5.96 2.28
N ALA A 462 -5.00 -7.23 2.01
CA ALA A 462 -5.09 -8.22 3.07
C ALA A 462 -3.70 -8.37 3.70
N ASN A 463 -3.61 -8.13 5.00
CA ASN A 463 -2.36 -8.28 5.73
C ASN A 463 -1.89 -9.73 5.68
N ARG A 464 -0.59 -9.91 5.43
CA ARG A 464 0.12 -11.16 5.70
C ARG A 464 -0.10 -11.59 7.15
N ALA A 465 -0.22 -12.90 7.36
CA ALA A 465 -0.32 -13.46 8.69
C ALA A 465 0.91 -13.02 9.52
N THR A 466 0.65 -12.42 10.67
CA THR A 466 1.68 -11.86 11.54
C THR A 466 1.53 -12.49 12.92
N GLN A 467 2.63 -13.04 13.42
CA GLN A 467 2.71 -13.64 14.74
C GLN A 467 3.66 -12.84 15.62
N VAL A 468 3.35 -12.74 16.90
CA VAL A 468 4.17 -12.01 17.87
C VAL A 468 4.37 -12.89 19.09
N ALA A 469 5.61 -13.27 19.37
CA ALA A 469 5.97 -13.91 20.63
C ALA A 469 6.55 -12.86 21.58
N GLN A 470 6.23 -12.96 22.86
CA GLN A 470 6.71 -12.08 23.90
C GLN A 470 7.15 -12.91 25.11
N CYS A 471 8.31 -12.56 25.67
CA CYS A 471 8.85 -13.22 26.85
C CYS A 471 9.34 -12.16 27.85
N PRO A 472 8.65 -11.99 29.00
CA PRO A 472 9.11 -11.08 30.04
C PRO A 472 10.31 -11.69 30.77
N VAL A 473 11.39 -10.91 30.90
CA VAL A 473 12.59 -11.31 31.63
C VAL A 473 12.93 -10.25 32.67
N ARG A 474 13.31 -10.70 33.88
CA ARG A 474 13.88 -9.83 34.91
C ARG A 474 15.40 -9.91 34.85
N ILE A 475 16.03 -8.83 34.39
CA ILE A 475 17.48 -8.72 34.39
C ILE A 475 17.94 -8.39 35.81
N VAL A 476 18.81 -9.21 36.38
CA VAL A 476 19.30 -9.10 37.76
C VAL A 476 20.82 -8.88 37.78
N PRO A 477 21.36 -8.10 38.74
CA PRO A 477 22.80 -7.94 38.85
C PRO A 477 23.46 -9.25 39.33
N ALA A 478 24.66 -9.55 38.84
CA ALA A 478 25.49 -10.62 39.40
C ALA A 478 26.04 -10.25 40.79
N THR A 479 26.47 -9.00 40.92
CA THR A 479 27.05 -8.40 42.13
C THR A 479 26.69 -6.93 42.19
N LEU A 480 26.60 -6.34 43.39
CA LEU A 480 26.46 -4.91 43.59
C LEU A 480 27.77 -4.33 44.15
N GLY A 481 28.53 -3.60 43.33
CA GLY A 481 29.79 -2.98 43.74
C GLY A 481 29.63 -2.00 44.92
N ILE A 482 30.73 -1.69 45.61
CA ILE A 482 30.73 -0.74 46.75
C ILE A 482 30.20 0.62 46.28
N GLY A 483 29.29 1.21 47.06
CA GLY A 483 28.63 2.47 46.73
C GLY A 483 27.47 2.33 45.73
N GLY A 484 27.34 1.18 45.06
CA GLY A 484 26.24 0.89 44.15
C GLY A 484 24.90 0.82 44.89
N ALA A 485 23.85 1.37 44.26
CA ALA A 485 22.49 1.36 44.77
C ALA A 485 21.48 1.03 43.66
N LEU A 486 20.46 0.23 43.99
CA LEU A 486 19.41 -0.22 43.07
C LEU A 486 18.03 -0.04 43.71
N ALA A 487 17.07 0.40 42.90
CA ALA A 487 15.66 0.36 43.23
C ALA A 487 15.01 -0.95 42.76
N ALA A 488 13.77 -1.22 43.19
CA ALA A 488 13.01 -2.44 42.85
C ALA A 488 12.91 -2.72 41.34
N ASP A 489 12.81 -1.66 40.54
CA ASP A 489 12.64 -1.69 39.09
C ASP A 489 13.97 -1.91 38.33
N GLY A 490 15.08 -2.04 39.06
CA GLY A 490 16.44 -2.19 38.55
C GLY A 490 17.15 -0.87 38.21
N SER A 491 16.50 0.28 38.41
CA SER A 491 17.14 1.58 38.20
C SER A 491 18.20 1.87 39.28
N THR A 492 19.19 2.68 38.94
CA THR A 492 20.17 3.15 39.92
C THR A 492 19.49 4.13 40.86
N ALA A 493 19.31 3.74 42.12
CA ALA A 493 18.69 4.59 43.14
C ALA A 493 19.67 5.66 43.62
N ARG A 494 19.22 6.92 43.70
CA ARG A 494 20.03 8.01 44.26
C ARG A 494 20.18 7.87 45.78
N ASP A 495 19.06 7.62 46.44
CA ASP A 495 18.97 7.45 47.89
C ASP A 495 17.76 6.57 48.26
N GLU A 496 17.56 6.39 49.57
CA GLU A 496 16.55 5.51 50.15
C GLU A 496 15.10 6.00 49.92
N SER A 497 14.88 7.24 49.47
CA SER A 497 13.53 7.79 49.23
C SER A 497 12.74 7.06 48.14
N VAL A 498 13.39 6.25 47.30
CA VAL A 498 12.70 5.35 46.36
C VAL A 498 11.83 4.30 47.07
N ALA A 499 12.10 4.02 48.35
CA ALA A 499 11.28 3.21 49.24
C ALA A 499 10.23 4.03 50.02
N GLY A 500 10.11 5.34 49.74
CA GLY A 500 9.23 6.28 50.42
C GLY A 500 9.90 6.99 51.60
N THR A 501 9.09 7.65 52.41
CA THR A 501 9.51 8.41 53.60
C THR A 501 8.66 8.05 54.81
N PRO A 502 9.11 8.29 56.05
CA PRO A 502 8.31 7.99 57.24
C PRO A 502 6.92 8.66 57.28
N ALA A 503 6.73 9.75 56.52
CA ALA A 503 5.43 10.41 56.40
C ALA A 503 4.36 9.54 55.72
N ASP A 504 4.77 8.53 54.93
CA ASP A 504 3.86 7.56 54.31
C ASP A 504 3.23 6.63 55.36
N ASP A 505 3.83 6.49 56.54
CA ASP A 505 3.29 5.73 57.67
C ASP A 505 2.46 6.61 58.62
N VAL A 506 1.42 7.26 58.09
CA VAL A 506 0.57 8.16 58.89
C VAL A 506 0.04 7.44 60.14
N GLY A 507 0.34 8.00 61.30
CA GLY A 507 -0.10 7.46 62.59
C GLY A 507 0.56 6.15 63.02
N PHE A 508 1.79 5.91 62.56
CA PHE A 508 2.68 4.84 63.03
C PHE A 508 2.75 4.80 64.57
N ASP A 509 2.68 3.58 65.11
CA ASP A 509 2.79 3.24 66.52
C ASP A 509 3.66 1.98 66.64
N PRO A 510 4.89 2.09 67.19
CA PRO A 510 5.80 0.96 67.33
C PRO A 510 5.21 -0.25 68.06
N SER A 511 4.22 -0.06 68.93
CA SER A 511 3.58 -1.14 69.68
C SER A 511 2.52 -1.91 68.88
N LEU A 512 2.02 -1.32 67.79
CA LEU A 512 0.94 -1.87 66.96
C LEU A 512 1.37 -2.18 65.53
N ASP A 513 2.49 -1.62 65.06
CA ASP A 513 2.92 -1.67 63.65
C ASP A 513 4.22 -2.47 63.44
N LEU A 514 4.91 -2.86 64.51
CA LEU A 514 6.15 -3.64 64.43
C LEU A 514 5.96 -5.07 64.91
N VAL A 515 6.50 -6.01 64.15
CA VAL A 515 6.63 -7.42 64.53
C VAL A 515 8.01 -7.67 65.13
N GLY A 516 8.10 -8.53 66.15
CA GLY A 516 9.37 -9.07 66.61
C GLY A 516 9.81 -10.20 65.68
N TYR A 517 10.84 -9.95 64.86
CA TYR A 517 11.32 -10.93 63.89
C TYR A 517 12.24 -11.96 64.56
N VAL A 518 11.91 -13.25 64.38
CA VAL A 518 12.70 -14.37 64.91
C VAL A 518 12.88 -15.41 63.81
N ASN A 519 14.12 -15.65 63.40
CA ASN A 519 14.47 -16.70 62.44
C ASN A 519 15.84 -17.29 62.82
N ALA A 520 15.98 -18.62 62.82
CA ALA A 520 17.21 -19.29 63.23
C ALA A 520 18.44 -18.95 62.36
N GLY A 521 18.20 -18.56 61.10
CA GLY A 521 19.21 -18.12 60.13
C GLY A 521 19.67 -16.66 60.29
N VAL A 522 19.04 -15.89 61.19
CA VAL A 522 19.36 -14.48 61.44
C VAL A 522 19.90 -14.30 62.86
N ASP A 523 21.05 -13.65 62.98
CA ASP A 523 21.60 -13.15 64.23
C ASP A 523 21.27 -11.66 64.38
N ALA A 524 20.38 -11.34 65.32
CA ALA A 524 19.98 -9.97 65.66
C ALA A 524 20.48 -9.55 67.06
N SER A 525 21.46 -10.26 67.63
CA SER A 525 21.94 -9.99 69.00
C SER A 525 22.58 -8.61 69.18
N ALA A 526 23.15 -8.06 68.10
CA ALA A 526 23.78 -6.74 68.07
C ALA A 526 22.83 -5.60 67.65
N ASP A 527 21.56 -5.90 67.32
CA ASP A 527 20.60 -4.92 66.83
C ASP A 527 19.92 -4.15 67.98
N PRO A 528 20.05 -2.81 68.04
CA PRO A 528 19.35 -1.97 69.03
C PRO A 528 17.83 -2.10 68.99
N GLY A 529 17.27 -2.43 67.81
CA GLY A 529 15.84 -2.63 67.61
C GLY A 529 15.31 -3.96 68.14
N HIS A 530 16.19 -4.88 68.52
CA HIS A 530 15.88 -6.26 68.91
C HIS A 530 15.04 -7.03 67.86
N GLY A 531 15.36 -6.84 66.57
CA GLY A 531 14.67 -7.47 65.45
C GLY A 531 13.26 -6.93 65.19
N ARG A 532 12.89 -5.79 65.78
CA ARG A 532 11.57 -5.20 65.52
C ARG A 532 11.54 -4.50 64.17
N MET A 533 10.58 -4.83 63.33
CA MET A 533 10.45 -4.26 61.98
C MET A 533 8.99 -4.32 61.51
N GLN A 534 8.65 -3.59 60.45
CA GLN A 534 7.32 -3.73 59.85
C GLN A 534 7.15 -5.09 59.15
N ALA A 535 5.89 -5.51 59.02
CA ALA A 535 5.44 -6.69 58.30
C ALA A 535 6.12 -6.89 56.92
N GLY A 536 6.19 -5.82 56.11
CA GLY A 536 6.82 -5.88 54.78
C GLY A 536 8.31 -6.18 54.82
N ALA A 537 9.05 -5.65 55.80
CA ALA A 537 10.48 -5.89 55.97
C ALA A 537 10.75 -7.33 56.40
N ALA A 538 9.96 -7.86 57.34
CA ALA A 538 10.02 -9.25 57.76
C ALA A 538 9.81 -10.21 56.57
N LYS A 539 8.79 -9.95 55.73
CA LYS A 539 8.50 -10.74 54.53
C LYS A 539 9.66 -10.75 53.52
N MET A 540 10.30 -9.60 53.30
CA MET A 540 11.45 -9.52 52.39
C MET A 540 12.71 -10.17 52.97
N LEU A 541 12.87 -10.13 54.30
CA LEU A 541 13.95 -10.83 55.00
C LEU A 541 13.81 -12.36 54.88
N ASP A 542 12.60 -12.89 55.05
CA ASP A 542 12.31 -14.30 54.80
C ASP A 542 12.58 -14.69 53.34
N ALA A 543 12.21 -13.84 52.37
CA ALA A 543 12.51 -14.06 50.96
C ALA A 543 14.04 -14.09 50.68
N LEU A 544 14.81 -13.23 51.35
CA LEU A 544 16.27 -13.21 51.25
C LEU A 544 16.88 -14.47 51.87
N ILE A 545 16.42 -14.91 53.03
CA ILE A 545 16.87 -16.16 53.67
C ILE A 545 16.57 -17.36 52.77
N GLY A 546 15.37 -17.42 52.20
CA GLY A 546 15.00 -18.45 51.23
C GLY A 546 15.95 -18.51 50.03
N ARG A 547 16.43 -17.35 49.55
CA ARG A 547 17.43 -17.27 48.46
C ARG A 547 18.86 -17.58 48.90
N LEU A 548 19.22 -17.31 50.15
CA LEU A 548 20.50 -17.76 50.72
C LEU A 548 20.53 -19.29 50.81
N GLY A 549 19.38 -19.94 51.04
CA GLY A 549 19.24 -21.39 50.98
C GLY A 549 20.23 -22.08 51.94
N THR A 550 21.09 -22.93 51.38
CA THR A 550 22.12 -23.68 52.13
C THR A 550 23.47 -22.97 52.21
N THR A 551 23.56 -21.69 51.83
CA THR A 551 24.80 -20.90 51.91
C THR A 551 25.34 -20.93 53.34
N PRO A 552 26.58 -21.42 53.59
CA PRO A 552 27.12 -21.56 54.94
C PRO A 552 27.20 -20.21 55.65
N GLY A 553 26.84 -20.13 56.94
CA GLY A 553 26.89 -18.90 57.73
C GLY A 553 25.51 -18.38 58.14
N LYS A 554 25.49 -17.26 58.87
CA LYS A 554 24.27 -16.54 59.25
C LYS A 554 24.25 -15.14 58.67
N LEU A 555 23.02 -14.66 58.43
CA LEU A 555 22.72 -13.26 58.17
C LEU A 555 22.73 -12.53 59.51
N VAL A 556 23.47 -11.43 59.61
CA VAL A 556 23.54 -10.59 60.80
C VAL A 556 22.75 -9.32 60.53
N LEU A 557 21.72 -9.11 61.33
CA LEU A 557 20.90 -7.90 61.35
C LEU A 557 21.54 -6.94 62.35
N THR A 558 22.07 -5.81 61.88
CA THR A 558 22.77 -4.85 62.75
C THR A 558 21.90 -3.66 63.14
N HIS A 559 20.92 -3.29 62.31
CA HIS A 559 19.92 -2.29 62.64
C HIS A 559 18.58 -2.70 62.02
N SER A 560 17.51 -2.63 62.82
CA SER A 560 16.12 -2.73 62.36
C SER A 560 15.29 -1.48 62.70
N PHE A 561 14.45 -1.52 63.73
CA PHE A 561 13.76 -0.34 64.24
C PHE A 561 14.64 0.45 65.20
N ASP A 562 14.97 1.68 64.83
CA ASP A 562 15.72 2.63 65.66
C ASP A 562 15.31 4.06 65.31
N VAL A 563 14.81 4.80 66.31
CA VAL A 563 14.36 6.19 66.16
C VAL A 563 15.54 7.14 65.91
N ALA A 564 16.72 6.80 66.41
CA ALA A 564 17.98 7.51 66.14
C ALA A 564 18.81 6.80 65.07
N GLY A 565 18.18 5.90 64.31
CA GLY A 565 18.87 5.02 63.37
C GLY A 565 19.52 5.76 62.19
N PRO A 566 20.32 5.05 61.38
CA PRO A 566 21.14 5.66 60.33
C PRO A 566 20.36 6.41 59.24
N THR A 567 19.08 6.11 59.07
CA THR A 567 18.20 6.75 58.09
C THR A 567 16.79 6.91 58.65
N PRO A 568 15.97 7.85 58.11
CA PRO A 568 14.63 8.09 58.61
C PRO A 568 13.70 6.86 58.59
N LEU A 569 13.88 5.93 57.64
CA LEU A 569 13.04 4.73 57.55
C LEU A 569 13.30 3.69 58.66
N HIS A 570 14.43 3.76 59.37
CA HIS A 570 14.64 2.93 60.57
C HIS A 570 13.68 3.35 61.70
N ALA A 571 13.30 4.64 61.78
CA ALA A 571 12.37 5.15 62.79
C ALA A 571 10.94 4.64 62.62
N VAL A 572 10.63 3.98 61.51
CA VAL A 572 9.35 3.30 61.25
C VAL A 572 9.52 1.80 60.99
N GLY A 573 10.74 1.25 61.12
CA GLY A 573 11.03 -0.17 60.94
C GLY A 573 10.95 -0.68 59.49
N ARG A 574 11.15 0.19 58.49
CA ARG A 574 11.14 -0.16 57.05
C ARG A 574 12.54 -0.30 56.41
N ALA A 575 13.59 0.17 57.09
CA ALA A 575 14.97 0.00 56.66
C ALA A 575 15.71 -0.99 57.58
N LEU A 576 16.66 -1.73 56.99
CA LEU A 576 17.51 -2.69 57.69
C LEU A 576 18.98 -2.51 57.29
N ARG A 577 19.89 -2.79 58.22
CA ARG A 577 21.32 -2.98 57.97
C ARG A 577 21.69 -4.45 58.11
N LEU A 578 22.27 -5.01 57.05
CA LEU A 578 22.53 -6.44 56.95
C LEU A 578 23.99 -6.70 56.60
N ARG A 579 24.58 -7.75 57.18
CA ARG A 579 25.83 -8.37 56.68
C ARG A 579 25.71 -9.88 56.75
N HIS A 580 26.54 -10.60 56.01
CA HIS A 580 26.62 -12.06 56.11
C HIS A 580 27.98 -12.46 56.65
N THR A 581 28.02 -13.50 57.48
CA THR A 581 29.26 -13.97 58.12
C THR A 581 30.30 -14.51 57.13
N THR A 582 29.87 -15.02 55.97
CA THR A 582 30.73 -15.70 54.98
C THR A 582 30.58 -15.15 53.56
N LEU A 583 29.50 -14.42 53.27
CA LEU A 583 29.16 -13.97 51.92
C LEU A 583 29.53 -12.49 51.77
N ALA A 584 30.25 -12.16 50.70
CA ALA A 584 30.62 -10.78 50.43
C ALA A 584 29.38 -9.89 50.26
N VAL A 585 29.44 -8.66 50.79
CA VAL A 585 28.32 -7.69 50.75
C VAL A 585 27.84 -7.43 49.31
N ALA A 586 28.74 -7.50 48.32
CA ALA A 586 28.38 -7.34 46.91
C ALA A 586 27.46 -8.45 46.39
N ALA A 587 27.70 -9.71 46.77
CA ALA A 587 26.84 -10.83 46.41
C ALA A 587 25.54 -10.81 47.24
N LEU A 588 25.63 -10.46 48.52
CA LEU A 588 24.46 -10.27 49.37
C LEU A 588 23.51 -9.18 48.82
N GLY A 589 24.06 -8.09 48.32
CA GLY A 589 23.28 -7.01 47.69
C GLY A 589 22.54 -7.46 46.43
N ALA A 590 23.17 -8.29 45.58
CA ALA A 590 22.49 -8.88 44.44
C ALA A 590 21.33 -9.80 44.87
N LEU A 591 21.54 -10.64 45.90
CA LEU A 591 20.49 -11.50 46.45
C LEU A 591 19.35 -10.70 47.11
N ALA A 592 19.65 -9.62 47.81
CA ALA A 592 18.66 -8.74 48.41
C ALA A 592 17.77 -8.06 47.36
N HIS A 593 18.37 -7.54 46.28
CA HIS A 593 17.58 -6.99 45.18
C HIS A 593 16.67 -8.06 44.55
N ARG A 594 17.20 -9.28 44.39
CA ARG A 594 16.42 -10.43 43.89
C ARG A 594 15.32 -10.86 44.86
N ALA A 595 15.51 -10.71 46.17
CA ALA A 595 14.51 -10.99 47.21
C ALA A 595 13.32 -10.01 47.19
N GLY A 596 13.47 -8.83 46.59
CA GLY A 596 12.37 -7.88 46.37
C GLY A 596 12.42 -6.61 47.21
N PHE A 597 13.55 -6.32 47.87
CA PHE A 597 13.73 -5.03 48.56
C PHE A 597 13.56 -3.86 47.59
N ALA A 598 12.83 -2.82 48.03
CA ALA A 598 12.53 -1.66 47.21
C ALA A 598 13.75 -0.77 46.96
N TYR A 599 14.70 -0.81 47.89
CA TYR A 599 15.99 -0.14 47.82
C TYR A 599 17.07 -1.06 48.36
N VAL A 600 18.20 -1.14 47.67
CA VAL A 600 19.38 -1.89 48.09
C VAL A 600 20.63 -1.06 47.80
N ARG A 601 21.50 -0.87 48.80
CA ARG A 601 22.78 -0.18 48.62
C ARG A 601 23.92 -0.87 49.36
N ASN A 602 25.02 -1.10 48.65
CA ASN A 602 26.24 -1.63 49.25
C ASN A 602 27.06 -0.49 49.88
N LEU A 603 27.25 -0.50 51.20
CA LEU A 603 28.08 0.50 51.90
C LEU A 603 29.55 0.08 52.09
N GLY A 604 29.95 -1.08 51.56
CA GLY A 604 31.27 -1.67 51.77
C GLY A 604 31.28 -2.67 52.93
N ALA A 605 31.10 -2.19 54.16
CA ALA A 605 31.09 -3.06 55.35
C ALA A 605 29.75 -3.78 55.58
N GLU A 606 28.63 -3.14 55.20
CA GLU A 606 27.27 -3.63 55.38
C GLU A 606 26.39 -3.27 54.17
N LEU A 607 25.22 -3.91 54.09
CA LEU A 607 24.19 -3.65 53.11
C LEU A 607 23.07 -2.80 53.73
N ALA A 608 22.69 -1.72 53.06
CA ALA A 608 21.45 -1.01 53.29
C ALA A 608 20.32 -1.67 52.49
N VAL A 609 19.20 -1.96 53.11
CA VAL A 609 17.99 -2.35 52.39
C VAL A 609 16.77 -1.65 52.98
N ALA A 610 15.78 -1.34 52.13
CA ALA A 610 14.51 -0.80 52.60
C ALA A 610 13.33 -1.34 51.77
N VAL A 611 12.15 -1.32 52.38
CA VAL A 611 10.88 -1.72 51.74
C VAL A 611 9.97 -0.52 51.55
N ALA A 612 9.17 -0.54 50.48
CA ALA A 612 8.13 0.45 50.24
C ALA A 612 7.06 0.41 51.34
N ALA A 613 6.30 1.49 51.51
CA ALA A 613 5.14 1.51 52.39
C ALA A 613 4.12 0.44 51.96
N GLY A 614 3.53 -0.27 52.93
CA GLY A 614 2.62 -1.39 52.66
C GLY A 614 1.66 -1.66 53.81
N GLU A 615 1.01 -2.82 53.75
CA GLU A 615 0.13 -3.27 54.83
C GLU A 615 0.90 -3.48 56.14
N ARG A 616 0.29 -3.09 57.25
CA ARG A 616 0.94 -3.08 58.58
C ARG A 616 0.74 -4.38 59.36
N LEU A 617 -0.26 -5.17 58.96
CA LEU A 617 -0.60 -6.43 59.60
C LEU A 617 -0.23 -7.61 58.71
N LEU A 618 0.24 -8.70 59.31
CA LEU A 618 0.40 -10.00 58.66
C LEU A 618 -0.72 -10.92 59.13
N VAL A 619 -1.37 -11.59 58.18
CA VAL A 619 -2.26 -12.70 58.47
C VAL A 619 -1.42 -13.98 58.52
N ILE A 620 -1.35 -14.60 59.69
CA ILE A 620 -0.56 -15.81 59.95
C ILE A 620 -1.52 -16.99 60.04
N GLY A 621 -1.28 -18.09 59.31
CA GLY A 621 -1.99 -19.35 59.59
C GLY A 621 -2.64 -20.11 58.44
N ALA A 622 -2.14 -20.02 57.21
CA ALA A 622 -2.25 -21.11 56.21
C ALA A 622 -0.85 -21.77 56.10
N PRO A 623 -0.55 -22.82 55.28
CA PRO A 623 0.83 -23.30 55.18
C PRO A 623 1.70 -22.09 54.80
N ALA A 624 2.71 -21.76 55.61
CA ALA A 624 3.44 -20.51 55.49
C ALA A 624 3.95 -20.35 54.04
N GLY A 625 3.42 -19.36 53.31
CA GLY A 625 3.77 -19.12 51.91
C GLY A 625 3.02 -19.93 50.84
N ALA A 626 2.01 -20.74 51.20
CA ALA A 626 1.21 -21.46 50.21
C ALA A 626 0.30 -20.52 49.42
N VAL A 627 0.60 -20.39 48.12
CA VAL A 627 -0.22 -19.65 47.13
C VAL A 627 -1.48 -20.43 46.75
N ARG A 628 -1.50 -21.75 47.00
CA ARG A 628 -2.57 -22.68 46.63
C ARG A 628 -2.94 -23.61 47.79
N ALA A 629 -4.22 -23.94 47.91
CA ALA A 629 -4.74 -24.91 48.89
C ALA A 629 -5.94 -25.67 48.29
N ASP A 630 -6.19 -26.88 48.79
CA ASP A 630 -7.25 -27.72 48.25
C ASP A 630 -8.61 -27.42 48.90
N ALA A 631 -9.68 -27.44 48.10
CA ALA A 631 -11.06 -27.32 48.56
C ALA A 631 -11.40 -28.42 49.59
N GLY A 632 -12.17 -28.04 50.62
CA GLY A 632 -12.46 -28.86 51.80
C GLY A 632 -11.45 -28.70 52.95
N SER A 633 -10.31 -28.03 52.72
CA SER A 633 -9.35 -27.71 53.77
C SER A 633 -9.83 -26.56 54.65
N ALA A 634 -9.31 -26.49 55.88
CA ALA A 634 -9.57 -25.35 56.77
C ALA A 634 -8.33 -25.00 57.61
N PHE A 635 -8.09 -23.71 57.80
CA PHE A 635 -6.89 -23.17 58.44
C PHE A 635 -7.20 -22.16 59.53
N ASP A 636 -6.49 -22.22 60.64
CA ASP A 636 -6.62 -21.26 61.74
C ASP A 636 -5.74 -20.02 61.48
N LEU A 637 -6.38 -18.88 61.30
CA LEU A 637 -5.75 -17.58 61.03
C LEU A 637 -5.63 -16.73 62.30
N THR A 638 -4.47 -16.13 62.48
CA THR A 638 -4.08 -15.17 63.51
C THR A 638 -3.42 -13.95 62.87
N ILE A 639 -3.09 -12.93 63.65
CA ILE A 639 -2.55 -11.65 63.16
C ILE A 639 -1.22 -11.35 63.85
N ALA A 640 -0.24 -10.84 63.11
CA ALA A 640 0.96 -10.21 63.67
C ALA A 640 1.08 -8.73 63.24
N PRO A 641 1.53 -7.84 64.14
CA PRO A 641 1.84 -8.11 65.55
C PRO A 641 0.59 -8.43 66.36
N ALA A 642 0.76 -9.00 67.55
CA ALA A 642 -0.37 -9.28 68.44
C ALA A 642 -1.00 -7.95 68.89
N LEU A 643 -2.26 -7.72 68.51
CA LEU A 643 -2.95 -6.46 68.74
C LEU A 643 -3.79 -6.48 70.04
N PRO A 644 -3.91 -5.35 70.75
CA PRO A 644 -4.76 -5.26 71.93
C PRO A 644 -6.24 -5.46 71.62
N LEU A 645 -6.94 -6.18 72.50
CA LEU A 645 -8.38 -6.48 72.38
C LEU A 645 -9.29 -5.24 72.45
N ALA A 646 -8.80 -4.11 72.96
CA ALA A 646 -9.54 -2.85 73.11
C ALA A 646 -9.76 -2.07 71.78
N GLY A 647 -9.53 -2.70 70.63
CA GLY A 647 -9.82 -2.14 69.30
C GLY A 647 -10.88 -2.96 68.55
N THR A 648 -11.26 -2.52 67.36
CA THR A 648 -12.27 -3.20 66.53
C THR A 648 -11.59 -4.03 65.44
N PHE A 649 -11.85 -5.33 65.39
CA PHE A 649 -11.42 -6.22 64.32
C PHE A 649 -12.54 -6.36 63.29
N SER A 650 -12.18 -6.43 62.00
CA SER A 650 -13.11 -6.69 60.92
C SER A 650 -12.44 -7.58 59.87
N TRP A 651 -12.87 -8.84 59.78
CA TRP A 651 -12.46 -9.77 58.74
C TRP A 651 -13.43 -9.72 57.57
N THR A 652 -12.89 -9.58 56.37
CA THR A 652 -13.65 -9.56 55.12
C THR A 652 -13.08 -10.58 54.16
N VAL A 653 -13.95 -11.39 53.58
CA VAL A 653 -13.63 -12.27 52.45
C VAL A 653 -13.92 -11.52 51.16
N ILE A 654 -12.97 -11.53 50.24
CA ILE A 654 -13.07 -11.00 48.90
C ILE A 654 -12.85 -12.17 47.94
N ALA A 655 -13.92 -12.60 47.27
CA ALA A 655 -13.88 -13.62 46.23
C ALA A 655 -14.10 -12.93 44.88
N PRO A 656 -13.04 -12.50 44.18
CA PRO A 656 -13.18 -11.82 42.89
C PRO A 656 -13.76 -12.71 41.78
N ALA A 657 -13.87 -14.03 42.03
CA ALA A 657 -14.46 -15.01 41.12
C ALA A 657 -15.28 -16.07 41.88
N ALA A 658 -15.48 -17.26 41.30
CA ALA A 658 -16.27 -18.36 41.88
C ALA A 658 -15.70 -18.99 43.18
N GLY A 659 -14.62 -18.44 43.75
CA GLY A 659 -14.06 -18.89 45.02
C GLY A 659 -15.12 -18.86 46.13
N ARG A 660 -15.40 -20.03 46.71
CA ARG A 660 -16.35 -20.15 47.84
C ARG A 660 -15.58 -20.44 49.11
N VAL A 661 -15.64 -19.53 50.07
CA VAL A 661 -15.05 -19.70 51.39
C VAL A 661 -15.93 -19.04 52.44
N HIS A 662 -15.77 -19.44 53.70
CA HIS A 662 -16.36 -18.74 54.83
C HIS A 662 -15.43 -18.71 56.04
N LEU A 663 -15.73 -17.80 56.96
CA LEU A 663 -15.03 -17.66 58.23
C LEU A 663 -15.79 -18.40 59.33
N ALA A 664 -15.08 -19.25 60.06
CA ALA A 664 -15.57 -19.99 61.22
C ALA A 664 -14.80 -19.60 62.50
N ALA A 665 -15.28 -20.05 63.66
CA ALA A 665 -14.58 -19.84 64.92
C ALA A 665 -13.20 -20.53 64.89
N HIS A 666 -12.17 -19.83 65.37
CA HIS A 666 -10.83 -20.39 65.49
C HIS A 666 -10.84 -21.61 66.43
N SER A 667 -10.05 -22.66 66.14
CA SER A 667 -10.08 -23.92 66.92
C SER A 667 -9.85 -23.74 68.43
N ALA A 668 -8.99 -22.79 68.80
CA ALA A 668 -8.71 -22.42 70.19
C ALA A 668 -9.73 -21.46 70.86
N ASP A 669 -10.81 -21.06 70.18
CA ASP A 669 -11.86 -20.23 70.78
C ASP A 669 -12.79 -21.06 71.68
N PRO A 670 -13.16 -20.56 72.87
CA PRO A 670 -14.14 -21.24 73.70
C PRO A 670 -15.54 -21.15 73.08
N ALA A 671 -16.33 -22.22 73.20
CA ALA A 671 -17.69 -22.29 72.66
C ALA A 671 -18.65 -21.22 73.23
N SER A 672 -18.33 -20.66 74.41
CA SER A 672 -19.09 -19.59 75.07
C SER A 672 -18.84 -18.19 74.50
N LEU A 673 -17.90 -18.01 73.56
CA LEU A 673 -17.56 -16.70 73.01
C LEU A 673 -18.68 -16.19 72.08
N THR A 674 -19.36 -15.12 72.49
CA THR A 674 -20.52 -14.54 71.77
C THR A 674 -20.14 -13.47 70.75
N THR A 675 -18.90 -12.99 70.73
CA THR A 675 -18.42 -12.03 69.71
C THR A 675 -18.58 -12.61 68.31
N PRO A 676 -19.15 -11.88 67.33
CA PRO A 676 -19.26 -12.35 65.94
C PRO A 676 -17.90 -12.78 65.39
N VAL A 677 -17.83 -13.90 64.65
CA VAL A 677 -16.56 -14.47 64.13
C VAL A 677 -15.73 -13.42 63.38
N ALA A 678 -16.37 -12.63 62.51
CA ALA A 678 -15.70 -11.58 61.73
C ALA A 678 -15.11 -10.44 62.59
N ALA A 679 -15.49 -10.32 63.86
CA ALA A 679 -15.00 -9.29 64.79
C ALA A 679 -13.99 -9.83 65.82
N ARG A 680 -13.47 -11.05 65.63
CA ARG A 680 -12.51 -11.69 66.54
C ARG A 680 -11.06 -11.40 66.12
N PRO A 681 -10.10 -11.43 67.06
CA PRO A 681 -8.67 -11.25 66.76
C PRO A 681 -8.05 -12.44 65.98
N ARG A 682 -8.76 -13.56 65.88
CA ARG A 682 -8.37 -14.78 65.19
C ARG A 682 -9.62 -15.48 64.65
N VAL A 683 -9.49 -16.14 63.51
CA VAL A 683 -10.60 -16.81 62.81
C VAL A 683 -10.11 -18.11 62.20
N ARG A 684 -11.03 -19.00 61.82
CA ARG A 684 -10.72 -20.15 60.96
C ARG A 684 -11.23 -19.88 59.56
N LEU A 685 -10.40 -20.03 58.54
CA LEU A 685 -10.80 -19.95 57.14
C LEU A 685 -11.14 -21.36 56.64
N VAL A 686 -12.35 -21.53 56.10
CA VAL A 686 -12.81 -22.80 55.53
C VAL A 686 -12.95 -22.64 54.01
N LEU A 687 -12.35 -23.55 53.25
CA LEU A 687 -12.32 -23.50 51.79
C LEU A 687 -13.43 -24.37 51.19
N ASP A 688 -14.56 -23.78 50.78
CA ASP A 688 -15.75 -24.55 50.35
C ASP A 688 -15.73 -24.92 48.85
N GLY A 689 -15.02 -24.16 48.02
CA GLY A 689 -15.00 -24.38 46.57
C GLY A 689 -13.85 -23.69 45.85
N PRO A 690 -13.52 -24.15 44.64
CA PRO A 690 -12.36 -23.70 43.89
C PRO A 690 -12.51 -22.23 43.46
N GLY A 691 -11.37 -21.55 43.30
CA GLY A 691 -11.29 -20.18 42.80
C GLY A 691 -10.33 -19.29 43.60
N ASP A 692 -10.15 -18.06 43.13
CA ASP A 692 -9.30 -17.06 43.80
C ASP A 692 -10.02 -16.40 44.96
N VAL A 693 -9.31 -16.26 46.08
CA VAL A 693 -9.84 -15.72 47.33
C VAL A 693 -8.80 -14.84 47.99
N ALA A 694 -9.24 -13.70 48.51
CA ALA A 694 -8.46 -12.88 49.43
C ALA A 694 -9.23 -12.69 50.75
N VAL A 695 -8.52 -12.81 51.86
CA VAL A 695 -9.03 -12.57 53.20
C VAL A 695 -8.31 -11.36 53.77
N ARG A 696 -9.07 -10.30 54.04
CA ARG A 696 -8.56 -9.04 54.56
C ARG A 696 -8.98 -8.86 56.02
N ILE A 697 -8.06 -8.41 56.85
CA ILE A 697 -8.32 -7.99 58.22
C ILE A 697 -8.11 -6.48 58.33
N GLU A 698 -9.01 -5.80 59.02
CA GLU A 698 -8.88 -4.41 59.41
C GLU A 698 -8.97 -4.28 60.93
N TYR A 699 -8.04 -3.51 61.51
CA TYR A 699 -8.02 -3.17 62.92
C TYR A 699 -8.14 -1.67 63.12
N GLY A 700 -9.24 -1.26 63.77
CA GLY A 700 -9.52 0.13 64.12
C GLY A 700 -9.20 0.44 65.57
N ARG A 701 -8.42 1.51 65.82
CA ARG A 701 -8.21 2.06 67.17
C ARG A 701 -7.86 3.55 67.10
N GLY A 702 -8.55 4.37 67.90
CA GLY A 702 -8.27 5.82 67.97
C GLY A 702 -8.48 6.57 66.64
N GLY A 703 -9.49 6.18 65.86
CA GLY A 703 -9.79 6.78 64.55
C GLY A 703 -8.83 6.42 63.42
N ARG A 704 -7.93 5.46 63.64
CA ARG A 704 -6.97 4.96 62.63
C ARG A 704 -7.21 3.48 62.35
N THR A 705 -7.03 3.08 61.11
CA THR A 705 -7.23 1.70 60.64
C THR A 705 -5.92 1.13 60.11
N ARG A 706 -5.64 -0.12 60.47
CA ARG A 706 -4.54 -0.93 59.94
C ARG A 706 -5.12 -2.11 59.18
N SER A 707 -4.51 -2.51 58.07
CA SER A 707 -4.96 -3.66 57.30
C SER A 707 -3.86 -4.68 57.06
N GLY A 708 -4.28 -5.91 56.78
CA GLY A 708 -3.46 -7.00 56.26
C GLY A 708 -4.31 -7.92 55.38
N THR A 709 -3.71 -8.48 54.33
CA THR A 709 -4.40 -9.32 53.36
C THR A 709 -3.65 -10.64 53.14
N LEU A 710 -4.40 -11.75 53.15
CA LEU A 710 -3.95 -13.07 52.71
C LEU A 710 -4.66 -13.43 51.40
N SER A 711 -3.90 -13.71 50.34
CA SER A 711 -4.45 -14.20 49.07
C SER A 711 -4.05 -15.65 48.84
N LEU A 712 -5.00 -16.46 48.38
CA LEU A 712 -4.79 -17.87 48.06
C LEU A 712 -5.71 -18.31 46.91
N ARG A 713 -5.23 -19.29 46.14
CA ARG A 713 -6.01 -20.01 45.14
C ARG A 713 -6.55 -21.30 45.75
N VAL A 714 -7.86 -21.50 45.72
CA VAL A 714 -8.49 -22.77 46.09
C VAL A 714 -8.54 -23.67 44.86
N ASP A 715 -7.89 -24.82 44.91
CA ASP A 715 -7.91 -25.83 43.86
C ASP A 715 -8.94 -26.93 44.21
N PRO A 716 -9.66 -27.50 43.22
CA PRO A 716 -10.51 -28.66 43.48
C PRO A 716 -9.66 -29.89 43.86
N VAL A 717 -10.22 -30.79 44.68
CA VAL A 717 -9.59 -32.11 44.96
C VAL A 717 -9.87 -33.11 43.84
N THR A 718 -11.09 -33.06 43.29
CA THR A 718 -11.55 -33.92 42.19
C THR A 718 -12.59 -33.17 41.34
N LEU A 719 -12.65 -33.50 40.05
CA LEU A 719 -13.66 -33.03 39.12
C LEU A 719 -14.78 -34.09 39.00
N ALA A 720 -16.02 -33.69 39.28
CA ALA A 720 -17.17 -34.57 39.17
C ALA A 720 -17.40 -35.00 37.71
N ASP A 721 -17.97 -36.19 37.52
CA ASP A 721 -18.26 -36.70 36.18
C ASP A 721 -19.35 -35.86 35.49
N GLY A 722 -19.17 -35.57 34.20
CA GLY A 722 -20.05 -34.69 33.42
C GLY A 722 -19.86 -33.19 33.69
N HIS A 723 -18.94 -32.81 34.57
CA HIS A 723 -18.67 -31.42 34.93
C HIS A 723 -17.34 -30.91 34.37
N GLY A 724 -17.25 -29.59 34.19
CA GLY A 724 -16.07 -28.85 33.78
C GLY A 724 -15.72 -27.69 34.70
N LEU A 725 -14.50 -27.17 34.53
CA LEU A 725 -13.93 -26.11 35.35
C LEU A 725 -12.98 -25.26 34.50
N ASP A 726 -13.10 -23.93 34.59
CA ASP A 726 -12.13 -23.02 33.98
C ASP A 726 -10.94 -22.68 34.90
N THR A 727 -9.94 -21.98 34.36
CA THR A 727 -8.76 -21.51 35.10
C THR A 727 -9.07 -20.58 36.25
N VAL A 728 -10.26 -19.99 36.33
CA VAL A 728 -10.64 -19.06 37.39
C VAL A 728 -11.47 -19.77 38.48
N GLY A 729 -11.94 -20.99 38.22
CA GLY A 729 -12.64 -21.85 39.16
C GLY A 729 -14.16 -21.85 38.97
N ASN A 730 -14.67 -21.32 37.86
CA ASN A 730 -16.10 -21.36 37.55
C ASN A 730 -16.49 -22.79 37.14
N PRO A 731 -17.50 -23.40 37.78
CA PRO A 731 -18.02 -24.69 37.37
C PRO A 731 -18.88 -24.56 36.11
N ASP A 732 -18.72 -25.50 35.18
CA ASP A 732 -19.52 -25.66 33.95
C ASP A 732 -19.74 -24.38 33.10
N PRO A 733 -18.70 -23.55 32.86
CA PRO A 733 -18.84 -22.44 31.92
C PRO A 733 -19.06 -22.98 30.50
N ASP A 734 -19.70 -22.16 29.64
CA ASP A 734 -19.80 -22.47 28.22
C ASP A 734 -18.39 -22.52 27.61
N PRO A 735 -17.90 -23.71 27.20
CA PRO A 735 -16.55 -23.87 26.70
C PRO A 735 -16.29 -23.02 25.45
N ALA A 736 -17.30 -22.75 24.62
CA ALA A 736 -17.12 -21.93 23.41
C ALA A 736 -16.73 -20.48 23.73
N THR A 737 -17.22 -19.93 24.86
CA THR A 737 -16.86 -18.59 25.32
C THR A 737 -15.43 -18.51 25.88
N ILE A 738 -14.92 -19.65 26.35
CA ILE A 738 -13.58 -19.76 26.91
C ILE A 738 -12.58 -20.02 25.78
N VAL A 739 -12.72 -21.12 25.05
CA VAL A 739 -11.71 -21.63 24.12
C VAL A 739 -11.78 -21.00 22.72
N GLY A 740 -12.93 -20.39 22.39
CA GLY A 740 -13.18 -19.77 21.09
C GLY A 740 -13.30 -20.76 19.93
N LEU A 741 -13.31 -20.21 18.71
CA LEU A 741 -13.31 -20.98 17.46
C LEU A 741 -11.88 -21.45 17.10
N PRO A 742 -11.75 -22.43 16.18
CA PRO A 742 -10.47 -22.77 15.59
C PRO A 742 -9.80 -21.56 14.92
N ASP A 743 -8.47 -21.52 14.98
CA ASP A 743 -7.66 -20.45 14.38
C ASP A 743 -7.87 -20.36 12.86
N ALA A 744 -8.35 -19.21 12.38
CA ALA A 744 -8.62 -19.01 10.97
C ALA A 744 -7.33 -19.01 10.14
N ASN A 745 -7.29 -19.77 9.03
CA ASN A 745 -6.12 -19.95 8.17
C ASN A 745 -4.88 -20.50 8.89
N PHE A 746 -5.09 -21.32 9.93
CA PHE A 746 -3.99 -21.97 10.65
C PHE A 746 -3.18 -22.90 9.73
N ASP A 747 -1.86 -22.69 9.69
CA ASP A 747 -0.93 -23.58 9.00
C ASP A 747 -0.43 -24.65 9.97
N PRO A 748 -0.59 -25.96 9.68
CA PRO A 748 -0.07 -27.03 10.52
C PRO A 748 1.44 -26.98 10.79
N ALA A 749 2.22 -26.20 10.02
CA ALA A 749 3.63 -25.93 10.30
C ALA A 749 3.87 -25.23 11.66
N TYR A 750 2.85 -24.59 12.24
CA TYR A 750 2.92 -24.00 13.58
C TYR A 750 2.71 -25.03 14.72
N LEU A 751 2.42 -26.28 14.40
CA LEU A 751 2.30 -27.34 15.40
C LEU A 751 3.69 -27.83 15.83
N VAL A 752 3.86 -28.03 17.13
CA VAL A 752 5.01 -28.74 17.68
C VAL A 752 4.67 -30.21 17.85
N THR A 753 5.69 -31.07 17.68
CA THR A 753 5.60 -32.47 18.10
C THR A 753 6.26 -32.59 19.46
N HIS A 754 5.50 -32.99 20.47
CA HIS A 754 6.01 -33.19 21.82
C HIS A 754 7.10 -34.28 21.80
N PRO A 755 8.28 -34.04 22.42
CA PRO A 755 9.33 -35.04 22.47
C PRO A 755 8.87 -36.29 23.23
N ALA A 756 9.41 -37.46 22.88
CA ALA A 756 9.11 -38.69 23.61
C ALA A 756 9.52 -38.55 25.08
N SER A 757 8.60 -38.82 26.00
CA SER A 757 8.81 -38.75 27.45
C SER A 757 8.38 -40.06 28.10
N PRO A 758 9.17 -40.64 29.02
CA PRO A 758 8.78 -41.86 29.72
C PRO A 758 7.54 -41.65 30.62
N ALA A 759 7.20 -40.41 30.95
CA ALA A 759 6.04 -40.07 31.77
C ALA A 759 4.72 -39.99 30.97
N ILE A 760 4.78 -39.97 29.63
CA ILE A 760 3.62 -39.78 28.76
C ILE A 760 3.51 -40.94 27.76
N ASP A 761 2.30 -41.45 27.57
CA ASP A 761 1.95 -42.40 26.52
C ASP A 761 1.02 -41.73 25.50
N PHE A 762 1.56 -41.42 24.32
CA PHE A 762 0.80 -40.85 23.20
C PHE A 762 0.08 -41.93 22.36
N GLY A 763 0.29 -43.22 22.64
CA GLY A 763 -0.19 -44.31 21.81
C GLY A 763 0.44 -44.33 20.41
N ALA A 764 -0.18 -45.08 19.49
CA ALA A 764 0.37 -45.31 18.14
C ALA A 764 0.07 -44.18 17.13
N ASN A 765 -0.90 -43.30 17.43
CA ASN A 765 -1.29 -42.22 16.51
C ASN A 765 -0.32 -41.03 16.65
N PRO A 766 0.46 -40.67 15.62
CA PRO A 766 1.42 -39.57 15.70
C PRO A 766 0.76 -38.20 15.93
N ASN A 767 -0.52 -38.03 15.58
CA ASN A 767 -1.24 -36.79 15.83
C ASN A 767 -1.55 -36.55 17.32
N ASN A 768 -1.44 -37.57 18.17
CA ASN A 768 -1.59 -37.41 19.62
C ASN A 768 -0.43 -36.64 20.24
N ALA A 769 0.74 -36.66 19.59
CA ALA A 769 1.92 -35.89 20.03
C ALA A 769 2.00 -34.51 19.36
N LYS A 770 1.06 -34.14 18.47
CA LYS A 770 1.05 -32.83 17.79
C LYS A 770 0.07 -31.88 18.44
N MET A 771 0.54 -30.69 18.79
CA MET A 771 -0.26 -29.66 19.47
C MET A 771 0.34 -28.26 19.25
N GLN A 772 -0.37 -27.19 19.62
CA GLN A 772 0.23 -25.86 19.65
C GLN A 772 1.21 -25.74 20.82
N VAL A 773 2.12 -24.76 20.74
CA VAL A 773 3.15 -24.52 21.78
C VAL A 773 2.52 -24.32 23.16
N VAL A 774 1.51 -23.45 23.26
CA VAL A 774 0.79 -23.20 24.52
C VAL A 774 0.16 -24.46 25.14
N THR A 775 -0.27 -25.41 24.29
CA THR A 775 -0.85 -26.69 24.75
C THR A 775 0.21 -27.67 25.21
N ARG A 776 1.39 -27.66 24.56
CA ARG A 776 2.56 -28.41 25.01
C ARG A 776 3.00 -27.92 26.38
N ASP A 777 3.10 -26.62 26.60
CA ASP A 777 3.62 -26.06 27.86
C ASP A 777 2.69 -26.39 29.04
N ALA A 778 1.38 -26.34 28.82
CA ALA A 778 0.39 -26.79 29.81
C ALA A 778 0.50 -28.30 30.12
N LEU A 779 0.77 -29.12 29.11
CA LEU A 779 1.00 -30.57 29.28
C LEU A 779 2.30 -30.84 30.06
N ASP A 780 3.40 -30.16 29.70
CA ASP A 780 4.69 -30.26 30.39
C ASP A 780 4.57 -29.86 31.87
N ALA A 781 3.84 -28.78 32.16
CA ALA A 781 3.58 -28.33 33.53
C ALA A 781 2.76 -29.35 34.34
N LEU A 782 1.74 -29.97 33.73
CA LEU A 782 0.97 -31.04 34.35
C LEU A 782 1.85 -32.26 34.64
N VAL A 783 2.68 -32.68 33.70
CA VAL A 783 3.58 -33.81 33.86
C VAL A 783 4.61 -33.54 34.95
N ALA A 784 5.20 -32.34 34.98
CA ALA A 784 6.12 -31.93 36.04
C ALA A 784 5.45 -31.99 37.43
N LEU A 785 4.19 -31.58 37.54
CA LEU A 785 3.42 -31.69 38.78
C LEU A 785 3.21 -33.16 39.19
N LEU A 786 2.84 -34.03 38.26
CA LEU A 786 2.62 -35.46 38.53
C LEU A 786 3.88 -36.16 39.01
N VAL A 787 5.03 -35.84 38.39
CA VAL A 787 6.36 -36.35 38.77
C VAL A 787 6.77 -35.81 40.15
N ALA A 788 6.60 -34.51 40.41
CA ALA A 788 6.92 -33.92 41.71
C ALA A 788 6.09 -34.52 42.86
N ARG A 789 4.87 -34.96 42.57
CA ARG A 789 4.01 -35.69 43.53
C ARG A 789 4.36 -37.17 43.70
N GLY A 790 5.27 -37.71 42.89
CA GLY A 790 5.59 -39.14 42.88
C GLY A 790 4.43 -40.02 42.41
N THR A 791 3.59 -39.51 41.50
CA THR A 791 2.43 -40.24 40.98
C THR A 791 2.91 -41.43 40.15
N ALA A 792 2.56 -42.67 40.55
CA ALA A 792 2.98 -43.87 39.83
C ALA A 792 2.18 -44.07 38.53
N GLY A 793 2.81 -44.52 37.44
CA GLY A 793 2.16 -44.74 36.13
C GLY A 793 2.35 -43.58 35.16
N ARG A 794 1.86 -43.74 33.92
CA ARG A 794 2.02 -42.75 32.84
C ARG A 794 0.72 -41.99 32.55
N LEU A 795 0.88 -40.72 32.17
CA LEU A 795 -0.19 -39.91 31.59
C LEU A 795 -0.46 -40.38 30.16
N ARG A 796 -1.73 -40.66 29.82
CA ARG A 796 -2.13 -41.05 28.46
C ARG A 796 -2.72 -39.86 27.73
N VAL A 797 -2.23 -39.57 26.54
CA VAL A 797 -2.81 -38.58 25.61
C VAL A 797 -3.41 -39.36 24.45
N THR A 798 -4.73 -39.52 24.45
CA THR A 798 -5.42 -40.35 23.46
C THR A 798 -5.83 -39.56 22.21
N GLN A 799 -5.87 -38.24 22.30
CA GLN A 799 -6.16 -37.33 21.18
C GLN A 799 -5.57 -35.94 21.47
N ALA A 800 -4.92 -35.34 20.48
CA ALA A 800 -4.44 -33.95 20.55
C ALA A 800 -4.81 -33.16 19.27
N LEU A 801 -4.30 -33.61 18.11
CA LEU A 801 -4.67 -33.05 16.81
C LEU A 801 -5.65 -33.96 16.07
N VAL A 802 -6.72 -33.37 15.53
CA VAL A 802 -7.65 -34.05 14.60
C VAL A 802 -7.70 -33.24 13.29
N PRO A 803 -6.85 -33.55 12.30
CA PRO A 803 -6.81 -32.82 11.04
C PRO A 803 -8.19 -32.79 10.36
N GLY A 804 -8.66 -31.60 9.99
CA GLY A 804 -9.98 -31.41 9.38
C GLY A 804 -11.17 -31.48 10.35
N GLY A 805 -10.93 -31.54 11.66
CA GLY A 805 -11.97 -31.42 12.67
C GLY A 805 -12.69 -30.05 12.63
N LEU A 806 -13.87 -29.97 13.24
CA LEU A 806 -14.68 -28.75 13.29
C LEU A 806 -14.38 -27.88 14.52
N GLY A 807 -13.77 -28.45 15.56
CA GLY A 807 -13.42 -27.75 16.79
C GLY A 807 -11.93 -27.44 16.90
N VAL A 808 -11.53 -26.93 18.08
CA VAL A 808 -10.14 -26.49 18.36
C VAL A 808 -9.13 -27.64 18.39
N GLU A 809 -9.59 -28.90 18.36
CA GLU A 809 -8.74 -30.07 18.09
C GLU A 809 -8.14 -30.05 16.68
N SER A 810 -8.75 -29.35 15.72
CA SER A 810 -8.23 -29.24 14.35
C SER A 810 -6.93 -28.43 14.26
N VAL A 811 -6.70 -27.59 15.27
CA VAL A 811 -5.54 -26.73 15.41
C VAL A 811 -4.67 -27.13 16.59
N GLY A 812 -4.95 -28.26 17.25
CA GLY A 812 -4.12 -28.80 18.33
C GLY A 812 -4.22 -28.07 19.67
N ARG A 813 -5.36 -27.45 19.99
CA ARG A 813 -5.63 -26.75 21.27
C ARG A 813 -6.51 -27.53 22.27
N ARG A 814 -6.80 -28.82 21.99
CA ARG A 814 -7.53 -29.72 22.90
C ARG A 814 -6.77 -31.02 23.07
N LEU A 815 -6.58 -31.44 24.32
CA LEU A 815 -6.08 -32.76 24.68
C LEU A 815 -7.18 -33.61 25.29
N VAL A 816 -7.20 -34.90 24.98
CA VAL A 816 -7.96 -35.91 25.73
C VAL A 816 -6.97 -36.72 26.54
N LEU A 817 -7.08 -36.57 27.86
CA LEU A 817 -6.16 -37.09 28.85
C LEU A 817 -6.78 -38.25 29.63
N GLY A 818 -5.93 -39.20 30.00
CA GLY A 818 -6.21 -40.24 30.99
C GLY A 818 -4.94 -40.57 31.76
N HIS A 819 -5.02 -41.42 32.78
CA HIS A 819 -3.85 -41.89 33.52
C HIS A 819 -3.96 -43.40 33.78
N GLU A 820 -2.83 -44.09 33.89
CA GLU A 820 -2.83 -45.54 34.12
C GLU A 820 -3.37 -45.94 35.50
N THR A 821 -3.23 -45.07 36.49
CA THR A 821 -3.48 -45.37 37.91
C THR A 821 -4.28 -44.29 38.64
N LEU A 822 -4.36 -43.07 38.09
CA LEU A 822 -4.93 -41.92 38.77
C LEU A 822 -6.40 -41.80 38.36
N ASP A 823 -7.28 -41.57 39.34
CA ASP A 823 -8.69 -41.30 39.07
C ASP A 823 -8.84 -40.10 38.12
N ALA A 824 -9.74 -40.22 37.14
CA ALA A 824 -9.95 -39.20 36.11
C ALA A 824 -10.45 -37.86 36.71
N GLY A 825 -11.21 -37.90 37.80
CA GLY A 825 -11.61 -36.69 38.52
C GLY A 825 -10.43 -35.97 39.16
N VAL A 826 -9.53 -36.72 39.80
CA VAL A 826 -8.28 -36.15 40.36
C VAL A 826 -7.37 -35.64 39.25
N LEU A 827 -7.26 -36.36 38.13
CA LEU A 827 -6.51 -35.89 36.96
C LEU A 827 -7.08 -34.57 36.42
N GLY A 828 -8.41 -34.47 36.29
CA GLY A 828 -9.10 -33.24 35.87
C GLY A 828 -8.82 -32.06 36.79
N ALA A 829 -8.88 -32.29 38.10
CA ALA A 829 -8.55 -31.27 39.11
C ALA A 829 -7.09 -30.79 39.07
N LEU A 830 -6.14 -31.65 38.66
CA LEU A 830 -4.74 -31.24 38.47
C LEU A 830 -4.54 -30.54 37.14
N ALA A 831 -5.20 -31.00 36.08
CA ALA A 831 -5.16 -30.38 34.76
C ALA A 831 -5.74 -28.95 34.79
N SER A 832 -6.80 -28.69 35.57
CA SER A 832 -7.38 -27.35 35.70
C SER A 832 -6.41 -26.28 36.23
N ARG A 833 -5.24 -26.68 36.72
CA ARG A 833 -4.20 -25.75 37.19
C ARG A 833 -3.41 -25.10 36.04
N PHE A 834 -3.43 -25.70 34.85
CA PHE A 834 -2.60 -25.32 33.71
C PHE A 834 -3.39 -25.11 32.41
N PHE A 835 -4.55 -25.75 32.27
CA PHE A 835 -5.41 -25.63 31.09
C PHE A 835 -6.56 -24.65 31.35
N ASP A 836 -6.87 -23.80 30.38
CA ASP A 836 -7.92 -22.77 30.46
C ASP A 836 -9.31 -23.30 30.76
N TYR A 837 -9.60 -24.52 30.29
CA TYR A 837 -10.81 -25.25 30.61
C TYR A 837 -10.53 -26.75 30.63
N VAL A 838 -11.10 -27.44 31.61
CA VAL A 838 -11.09 -28.90 31.67
C VAL A 838 -12.50 -29.42 31.87
N ALA A 839 -12.81 -30.57 31.27
CA ALA A 839 -14.08 -31.26 31.46
C ALA A 839 -13.85 -32.76 31.61
N ARG A 840 -14.59 -33.39 32.51
CA ARG A 840 -14.55 -34.84 32.71
C ARG A 840 -15.75 -35.51 32.04
N ALA A 841 -15.49 -36.58 31.31
CA ALA A 841 -16.49 -37.50 30.79
C ALA A 841 -16.04 -38.96 31.04
N GLY A 842 -16.61 -39.59 32.05
CA GLY A 842 -16.25 -40.91 32.54
C GLY A 842 -14.78 -40.97 32.98
N ALA A 843 -13.99 -41.76 32.25
CA ALA A 843 -12.56 -41.95 32.47
C ALA A 843 -11.66 -40.99 31.67
N ALA A 844 -12.24 -40.12 30.83
CA ALA A 844 -11.50 -39.17 30.00
C ALA A 844 -11.62 -37.75 30.55
N VAL A 845 -10.52 -37.00 30.48
CA VAL A 845 -10.45 -35.58 30.80
C VAL A 845 -10.12 -34.82 29.52
N SER A 846 -11.04 -33.99 29.04
CA SER A 846 -10.76 -33.07 27.93
C SER A 846 -10.19 -31.78 28.50
N ALA A 847 -9.02 -31.36 28.04
CA ALA A 847 -8.31 -30.17 28.50
C ALA A 847 -8.04 -29.24 27.31
N PHE A 848 -8.30 -27.93 27.49
CA PHE A 848 -8.36 -26.97 26.39
C PHE A 848 -7.51 -25.73 26.68
N MET A 849 -6.98 -25.14 25.60
CA MET A 849 -6.29 -23.85 25.64
C MET A 849 -7.02 -22.79 24.82
N ARG A 850 -6.99 -21.56 25.32
CA ARG A 850 -7.42 -20.36 24.59
C ARG A 850 -6.51 -20.11 23.38
N PRO A 851 -6.97 -19.32 22.37
CA PRO A 851 -6.10 -18.90 21.29
C PRO A 851 -4.95 -18.06 21.86
N ASP A 852 -3.73 -18.34 21.40
CA ASP A 852 -2.52 -17.62 21.77
C ASP A 852 -1.61 -17.49 20.54
N SER A 853 -0.44 -16.85 20.69
CA SER A 853 0.58 -16.78 19.66
C SER A 853 0.98 -18.17 19.18
N TRP A 854 1.09 -18.33 17.87
CA TRP A 854 1.50 -19.61 17.26
C TRP A 854 3.01 -19.86 17.36
N ILE A 855 3.76 -18.89 17.89
CA ILE A 855 5.20 -18.98 18.12
C ILE A 855 5.57 -18.58 19.56
N GLU A 856 6.65 -19.14 20.07
CA GLU A 856 7.23 -18.83 21.39
C GLU A 856 8.74 -18.52 21.26
N ILE A 857 9.27 -17.73 22.20
CA ILE A 857 10.72 -17.50 22.33
C ILE A 857 11.29 -18.54 23.29
N VAL A 858 12.25 -19.33 22.83
CA VAL A 858 12.89 -20.40 23.61
C VAL A 858 14.42 -20.26 23.59
N ASP A 859 15.09 -20.99 24.47
CA ASP A 859 16.53 -21.18 24.39
C ASP A 859 16.89 -22.01 23.14
N ALA A 860 17.84 -21.50 22.33
CA ALA A 860 18.18 -22.07 21.03
C ALA A 860 18.85 -23.44 21.11
N VAL A 861 19.41 -23.82 22.26
CA VAL A 861 20.13 -25.09 22.44
C VAL A 861 19.20 -26.16 22.98
N SER A 862 18.41 -25.81 23.99
CA SER A 862 17.55 -26.76 24.71
C SER A 862 16.09 -26.77 24.26
N SER A 863 15.64 -25.76 23.49
CA SER A 863 14.22 -25.50 23.20
C SER A 863 13.33 -25.32 24.44
N ALA A 864 13.96 -25.07 25.60
CA ALA A 864 13.25 -24.84 26.85
C ALA A 864 12.79 -23.37 26.96
N PRO A 865 11.74 -23.10 27.75
CA PRO A 865 11.36 -21.73 28.09
C PRO A 865 12.52 -20.96 28.71
N LEU A 866 12.61 -19.66 28.40
CA LEU A 866 13.65 -18.81 28.95
C LEU A 866 13.52 -18.67 30.48
N PRO A 867 14.65 -18.51 31.22
CA PRO A 867 14.60 -18.28 32.64
C PRO A 867 13.97 -16.92 32.96
N ALA A 868 13.11 -16.89 33.98
CA ALA A 868 12.45 -15.65 34.43
C ALA A 868 13.44 -14.60 34.97
N GLU A 869 14.58 -15.03 35.52
CA GLU A 869 15.68 -14.15 35.96
C GLU A 869 16.94 -14.38 35.12
N VAL A 870 17.50 -13.30 34.58
CA VAL A 870 18.69 -13.33 33.72
C VAL A 870 19.77 -12.45 34.33
N VAL A 871 20.99 -12.96 34.48
CA VAL A 871 22.08 -12.19 35.06
C VAL A 871 22.67 -11.22 34.03
N VAL A 872 22.92 -9.97 34.42
CA VAL A 872 23.60 -8.97 33.57
C VAL A 872 24.91 -9.55 33.02
N GLY A 873 25.14 -9.37 31.71
CA GLY A 873 26.32 -9.85 31.01
C GLY A 873 26.27 -11.32 30.58
N THR A 874 25.30 -12.12 31.05
CA THR A 874 25.12 -13.51 30.59
C THR A 874 24.27 -13.53 29.32
N PRO A 875 24.84 -13.87 28.14
CA PRO A 875 24.08 -13.88 26.89
C PRO A 875 23.02 -14.97 26.89
N LEU A 876 21.89 -14.68 26.25
CA LEU A 876 20.85 -15.65 25.93
C LEU A 876 20.93 -16.00 24.45
N ASN A 877 20.88 -17.30 24.15
CA ASN A 877 20.78 -17.79 22.78
C ASN A 877 19.30 -18.04 22.50
N LEU A 878 18.71 -17.21 21.65
CA LEU A 878 17.27 -17.19 21.42
C LEU A 878 16.93 -17.88 20.11
N ALA A 879 15.87 -18.67 20.12
CA ALA A 879 15.23 -19.22 18.93
C ALA A 879 13.72 -19.05 19.03
N ILE A 880 13.05 -19.23 17.90
CA ILE A 880 11.60 -19.37 17.85
C ILE A 880 11.18 -20.84 17.86
N LEU A 881 10.04 -21.11 18.48
CA LEU A 881 9.39 -22.41 18.43
C LEU A 881 7.98 -22.27 17.85
N PRO A 882 7.55 -23.10 16.87
CA PRO A 882 8.34 -24.15 16.21
C PRO A 882 9.50 -23.57 15.39
N GLY A 883 10.63 -24.29 15.34
CA GLY A 883 11.85 -23.82 14.66
C GLY A 883 11.80 -23.81 13.13
N ALA A 884 10.68 -24.22 12.54
CA ALA A 884 10.45 -24.23 11.09
C ALA A 884 9.06 -23.67 10.75
N PRO A 885 8.75 -22.41 11.09
CA PRO A 885 7.52 -21.80 10.59
C PRO A 885 7.61 -21.64 9.07
N PRO A 886 6.51 -21.29 8.39
CA PRO A 886 6.54 -20.96 6.96
C PRO A 886 7.62 -19.92 6.62
N ALA A 887 8.01 -19.82 5.35
CA ALA A 887 8.95 -18.77 4.94
C ALA A 887 8.39 -17.39 5.31
N GLY A 888 9.22 -16.50 5.85
CA GLY A 888 8.78 -15.17 6.29
C GLY A 888 9.93 -14.31 6.79
N VAL A 889 9.60 -13.16 7.37
CA VAL A 889 10.56 -12.17 7.88
C VAL A 889 10.42 -12.05 9.39
N TYR A 890 11.56 -12.01 10.09
CA TYR A 890 11.63 -11.85 11.54
C TYR A 890 12.02 -10.43 11.92
N ASN A 891 11.58 -9.98 13.09
CA ASN A 891 12.05 -8.75 13.72
C ASN A 891 12.12 -8.92 15.24
N TRP A 892 13.33 -9.13 15.77
CA TRP A 892 13.59 -9.14 17.21
C TRP A 892 13.64 -7.72 17.75
N SER A 893 13.00 -7.50 18.89
CA SER A 893 12.95 -6.21 19.55
C SER A 893 12.83 -6.36 21.06
N THR A 894 13.18 -5.29 21.76
CA THR A 894 12.94 -5.17 23.20
C THR A 894 11.85 -4.14 23.43
N ARG A 895 10.90 -4.42 24.34
CA ARG A 895 9.97 -3.41 24.86
C ARG A 895 10.32 -3.12 26.30
N VAL A 896 10.60 -1.86 26.59
CA VAL A 896 10.99 -1.40 27.92
C VAL A 896 9.74 -1.34 28.80
N ILE A 897 9.71 -2.18 29.85
CA ILE A 897 8.65 -2.20 30.88
C ILE A 897 9.17 -1.64 32.21
N GLY A 898 10.47 -1.79 32.49
CA GLY A 898 11.17 -1.18 33.62
C GLY A 898 12.52 -0.63 33.21
N ALA A 899 13.49 -0.56 34.13
CA ALA A 899 14.81 0.00 33.85
C ALA A 899 15.76 -0.94 33.08
N GLY A 900 15.31 -2.17 32.78
CA GLY A 900 16.12 -3.22 32.15
C GLY A 900 16.50 -2.88 30.72
N ALA A 901 17.70 -3.28 30.32
CA ALA A 901 18.20 -3.06 28.96
C ALA A 901 19.14 -4.17 28.50
N GLY A 902 19.27 -4.31 27.19
CA GLY A 902 20.21 -5.19 26.51
C GLY A 902 20.16 -4.96 25.01
N SER A 903 20.88 -5.78 24.26
CA SER A 903 21.02 -5.64 22.81
C SER A 903 21.03 -6.99 22.12
N PHE A 904 20.46 -7.03 20.91
CA PHE A 904 20.56 -8.16 20.01
C PHE A 904 21.76 -8.00 19.06
N ASP A 905 22.37 -9.11 18.69
CA ASP A 905 23.40 -9.16 17.63
C ASP A 905 22.78 -9.08 16.22
N THR A 906 21.63 -9.72 16.03
CA THR A 906 20.87 -9.79 14.79
C THR A 906 19.40 -9.72 15.12
N VAL A 907 18.61 -9.08 14.24
CA VAL A 907 17.17 -8.89 14.47
C VAL A 907 16.28 -9.48 13.38
N LEU A 908 16.84 -9.89 12.24
CA LEU A 908 16.06 -10.35 11.07
C LEU A 908 16.15 -11.87 10.82
N ARG A 909 16.61 -12.65 11.81
CA ARG A 909 16.82 -14.10 11.71
C ARG A 909 15.90 -14.86 12.67
N PRO A 910 15.62 -16.15 12.43
CA PRO A 910 14.84 -16.98 13.36
C PRO A 910 15.56 -17.23 14.70
N THR A 911 16.88 -17.04 14.74
CA THR A 911 17.69 -17.08 15.95
C THR A 911 18.39 -15.74 16.18
N ALA A 912 18.60 -15.39 17.44
CA ALA A 912 19.30 -14.17 17.84
C ALA A 912 20.05 -14.37 19.17
N HIS A 913 21.12 -13.64 19.40
CA HIS A 913 21.80 -13.57 20.69
C HIS A 913 21.45 -12.27 21.39
N PHE A 914 20.89 -12.37 22.59
CA PHE A 914 20.56 -11.20 23.42
C PHE A 914 21.55 -11.08 24.58
N THR A 915 22.24 -9.94 24.67
CA THR A 915 23.15 -9.64 25.79
C THR A 915 22.52 -8.60 26.72
N PRO A 916 22.17 -8.96 27.97
CA PRO A 916 21.63 -8.02 28.94
C PRO A 916 22.72 -7.09 29.48
N SER A 917 22.44 -5.78 29.52
CA SER A 917 23.41 -4.75 29.92
C SER A 917 23.02 -3.99 31.18
N LYS A 918 21.74 -3.99 31.58
CA LYS A 918 21.26 -3.24 32.75
C LYS A 918 20.18 -4.00 33.52
N PRO A 919 20.22 -4.02 34.87
CA PRO A 919 19.16 -4.61 35.69
C PRO A 919 17.79 -3.95 35.47
N GLY A 920 16.74 -4.76 35.65
CA GLY A 920 15.35 -4.33 35.58
C GLY A 920 14.47 -5.22 34.72
N LEU A 921 13.18 -4.91 34.64
CA LEU A 921 12.24 -5.64 33.81
C LEU A 921 12.37 -5.25 32.33
N LEU A 922 12.35 -6.26 31.46
CA LEU A 922 12.42 -6.11 30.01
C LEU A 922 11.49 -7.14 29.35
N MET A 923 10.84 -6.76 28.26
CA MET A 923 10.13 -7.71 27.40
C MET A 923 10.97 -7.98 26.16
N LEU A 924 11.35 -9.23 25.95
CA LEU A 924 11.89 -9.68 24.68
C LEU A 924 10.70 -10.00 23.76
N ALA A 925 10.77 -9.56 22.50
CA ALA A 925 9.72 -9.80 21.54
C ALA A 925 10.30 -10.16 20.18
N VAL A 926 9.59 -11.02 19.45
CA VAL A 926 9.85 -11.28 18.04
C VAL A 926 8.55 -11.17 17.27
N THR A 927 8.58 -10.41 16.18
CA THR A 927 7.50 -10.37 15.20
C THR A 927 7.90 -11.20 14.00
N PHE A 928 7.03 -12.12 13.60
CA PHE A 928 7.19 -12.94 12.40
C PHE A 928 6.07 -12.60 11.42
N VAL A 929 6.44 -12.18 10.20
CA VAL A 929 5.50 -11.92 9.11
C VAL A 929 5.67 -12.99 8.05
N GLN A 930 4.65 -13.80 7.84
CA GLN A 930 4.67 -14.88 6.85
C GLN A 930 4.76 -14.30 5.43
N ASN A 931 5.61 -14.90 4.59
CA ASN A 931 5.63 -14.59 3.18
C ASN A 931 4.36 -15.14 2.53
N ASP A 932 3.56 -14.24 1.98
CA ASP A 932 2.43 -14.59 1.14
C ASP A 932 2.42 -13.59 -0.02
N SER A 933 2.72 -14.08 -1.21
CA SER A 933 2.71 -13.25 -2.41
C SER A 933 1.31 -12.79 -2.76
N SER A 934 0.23 -13.42 -2.27
CA SER A 934 -1.14 -12.97 -2.49
C SER A 934 -1.62 -11.90 -1.50
N ARG A 935 -0.76 -11.47 -0.57
CA ARG A 935 -1.10 -10.53 0.51
C ARG A 935 -0.06 -9.43 0.68
N ALA A 936 -0.50 -8.29 1.17
CA ALA A 936 0.35 -7.14 1.45
C ALA A 936 1.02 -7.26 2.84
N ALA A 937 2.14 -6.56 3.02
CA ALA A 937 2.72 -6.45 4.35
C ALA A 937 1.76 -5.65 5.27
N PRO A 938 1.78 -5.89 6.59
CA PRO A 938 0.98 -5.11 7.52
C PRO A 938 1.17 -3.61 7.34
N TYR A 939 0.08 -2.84 7.41
CA TYR A 939 0.06 -1.38 7.21
C TYR A 939 0.56 -0.93 5.82
N SER A 940 0.45 -1.81 4.82
CA SER A 940 0.73 -1.48 3.43
C SER A 940 -0.37 -1.96 2.50
N PHE A 941 -0.49 -1.35 1.34
CA PHE A 941 -1.14 -1.99 0.20
C PHE A 941 -0.20 -2.00 -1.00
N GLU A 942 -0.39 -2.99 -1.86
CA GLU A 942 0.44 -3.19 -3.04
C GLU A 942 -0.40 -3.06 -4.31
N LEU A 943 0.05 -2.20 -5.22
CA LEU A 943 -0.54 -2.05 -6.53
C LEU A 943 0.18 -2.97 -7.52
N ARG A 944 -0.57 -3.82 -8.22
CA ARG A 944 -0.04 -4.79 -9.18
C ARG A 944 -0.85 -4.82 -10.45
N LEU A 945 -0.27 -5.40 -11.51
CA LEU A 945 -1.03 -5.84 -12.66
C LEU A 945 -1.82 -7.12 -12.32
N LYS A 946 -2.89 -7.38 -13.06
CA LYS A 946 -3.56 -8.68 -13.08
C LYS A 946 -2.54 -9.78 -13.40
N PRO A 947 -2.67 -11.00 -12.86
CA PRO A 947 -1.71 -12.09 -13.13
C PRO A 947 -1.44 -12.39 -14.61
N ALA A 948 -2.45 -12.19 -15.49
CA ALA A 948 -2.28 -12.38 -16.94
C ALA A 948 -1.41 -11.29 -17.62
N LEU A 949 -1.27 -10.13 -16.97
CA LEU A 949 -0.50 -8.98 -17.43
C LEU A 949 0.81 -8.79 -16.64
N ASP A 950 0.95 -9.39 -15.46
CA ASP A 950 2.16 -9.38 -14.62
C ASP A 950 3.25 -10.31 -15.22
N VAL A 951 3.66 -10.03 -16.46
CA VAL A 951 4.68 -10.76 -17.23
C VAL A 951 5.71 -9.79 -17.81
N ALA A 952 6.95 -10.24 -17.99
CA ALA A 952 8.07 -9.38 -18.41
C ALA A 952 7.87 -8.68 -19.76
N ALA A 953 7.00 -9.22 -20.63
CA ALA A 953 6.68 -8.60 -21.93
C ALA A 953 5.78 -7.36 -21.80
N THR A 954 5.04 -7.22 -20.69
CA THR A 954 4.10 -6.13 -20.47
C THR A 954 4.83 -4.83 -20.19
N ASN A 955 4.50 -3.78 -20.95
CA ASN A 955 5.02 -2.43 -20.76
C ASN A 955 3.89 -1.46 -20.34
N ILE A 956 4.13 -0.71 -19.27
CA ILE A 956 3.34 0.46 -18.87
C ILE A 956 4.10 1.69 -19.38
N PRO A 957 3.57 2.43 -20.37
CA PRO A 957 4.17 3.67 -20.83
C PRO A 957 4.38 4.67 -19.68
N LYS A 958 5.50 5.41 -19.72
CA LYS A 958 5.88 6.32 -18.63
C LYS A 958 4.81 7.38 -18.29
N ASP A 959 4.08 7.86 -19.29
CA ASP A 959 2.98 8.81 -19.11
C ASP A 959 1.80 8.18 -18.36
N GLN A 960 1.44 6.94 -18.67
CA GLN A 960 0.43 6.19 -17.90
C GLN A 960 0.88 5.98 -16.46
N TYR A 961 2.13 5.57 -16.24
CA TYR A 961 2.68 5.40 -14.89
C TYR A 961 2.59 6.70 -14.06
N ASP A 962 2.91 7.84 -14.67
CA ASP A 962 2.82 9.13 -13.97
C ASP A 962 1.38 9.48 -13.58
N ILE A 963 0.39 9.11 -14.39
CA ILE A 963 -1.02 9.25 -14.02
C ILE A 963 -1.36 8.38 -12.80
N ILE A 964 -0.88 7.12 -12.77
CA ILE A 964 -1.07 6.24 -11.60
C ILE A 964 -0.47 6.88 -10.35
N MET A 965 0.75 7.43 -10.43
CA MET A 965 1.41 8.09 -9.30
C MET A 965 0.66 9.34 -8.84
N ASN A 966 0.05 10.12 -9.75
CA ASN A 966 -0.83 11.24 -9.36
C ASN A 966 -2.01 10.76 -8.51
N VAL A 967 -2.65 9.64 -8.90
CA VAL A 967 -3.78 9.09 -8.13
C VAL A 967 -3.32 8.66 -6.75
N LEU A 968 -2.19 7.94 -6.65
CA LEU A 968 -1.67 7.48 -5.37
C LEU A 968 -1.24 8.65 -4.47
N ASP A 969 -0.54 9.66 -5.00
CA ASP A 969 -0.12 10.84 -4.24
C ASP A 969 -1.33 11.60 -3.67
N ALA A 970 -2.39 11.79 -4.46
CA ALA A 970 -3.58 12.50 -4.03
C ALA A 970 -4.52 11.71 -3.11
N PHE A 971 -4.55 10.37 -3.22
CA PHE A 971 -5.59 9.55 -2.58
C PHE A 971 -5.06 8.38 -1.73
N HIS A 972 -3.76 8.27 -1.45
CA HIS A 972 -3.29 7.26 -0.50
C HIS A 972 -3.74 7.61 0.94
N PRO A 973 -4.13 6.61 1.76
CA PRO A 973 -4.46 6.84 3.17
C PRO A 973 -3.24 7.25 3.99
N ILE A 974 -3.44 8.16 4.94
CA ILE A 974 -2.40 8.60 5.87
C ILE A 974 -1.94 7.41 6.72
N GLY A 975 -0.62 7.22 6.84
CA GLY A 975 -0.02 6.19 7.70
C GLY A 975 -0.01 4.79 7.10
N ILE A 976 -0.40 4.63 5.83
CA ILE A 976 -0.32 3.37 5.09
C ILE A 976 0.78 3.48 4.03
N GLU A 977 1.66 2.49 3.97
CA GLU A 977 2.72 2.40 2.99
C GLU A 977 2.18 1.90 1.64
N VAL A 978 2.47 2.63 0.55
CA VAL A 978 2.06 2.21 -0.80
C VAL A 978 3.24 1.56 -1.51
N ARG A 979 3.08 0.28 -1.87
CA ARG A 979 4.09 -0.48 -2.62
C ARG A 979 3.81 -0.45 -4.12
N THR A 980 4.80 0.05 -4.87
CA THR A 980 4.74 0.23 -6.33
C THR A 980 5.88 -0.50 -7.06
N ASP A 981 6.66 -1.30 -6.34
CA ASP A 981 7.85 -1.98 -6.86
C ASP A 981 7.55 -2.88 -8.06
N ARG A 982 6.44 -3.63 -8.01
CA ARG A 982 6.04 -4.50 -9.13
C ARG A 982 5.62 -3.72 -10.38
N ILE A 983 4.76 -2.71 -10.25
CA ILE A 983 4.35 -1.92 -11.43
C ILE A 983 5.52 -1.16 -12.04
N ARG A 984 6.52 -0.74 -11.23
CA ARG A 984 7.73 -0.08 -11.73
C ARG A 984 8.56 -1.01 -12.62
N GLN A 985 8.53 -2.33 -12.40
CA GLN A 985 9.22 -3.31 -13.26
C GLN A 985 8.66 -3.35 -14.68
N HIS A 986 7.42 -2.87 -14.88
CA HIS A 986 6.80 -2.77 -16.19
C HIS A 986 7.00 -1.40 -16.86
N VAL A 987 7.72 -0.46 -16.23
CA VAL A 987 8.00 0.87 -16.81
C VAL A 987 9.45 0.93 -17.26
N ARG A 988 9.67 0.76 -18.57
CA ARG A 988 11.01 0.59 -19.16
C ARG A 988 11.97 1.72 -18.82
N GLU A 989 11.49 2.96 -18.85
CA GLU A 989 12.30 4.15 -18.57
C GLU A 989 12.75 4.25 -17.10
N ILE A 990 11.99 3.65 -16.17
CA ILE A 990 12.27 3.66 -14.72
C ILE A 990 13.22 2.52 -14.33
N VAL A 991 13.00 1.32 -14.87
CA VAL A 991 13.84 0.15 -14.57
C VAL A 991 15.30 0.41 -14.97
N GLN A 992 15.50 1.09 -16.10
CA GLN A 992 16.83 1.36 -16.65
C GLN A 992 17.56 2.49 -15.92
N ASP A 993 16.84 3.55 -15.57
CA ASP A 993 17.38 4.69 -14.83
C ASP A 993 16.40 5.08 -13.73
N PRO A 994 16.61 4.55 -12.50
CA PRO A 994 15.75 4.87 -11.37
C PRO A 994 15.67 6.36 -11.06
N THR A 995 16.62 7.19 -11.50
CA THR A 995 16.57 8.64 -11.33
C THR A 995 15.45 9.29 -12.17
N LYS A 996 15.07 8.67 -13.30
CA LYS A 996 13.90 9.07 -14.11
C LYS A 996 12.55 8.75 -13.45
N ALA A 997 12.55 7.98 -12.36
CA ALA A 997 11.36 7.85 -11.51
C ALA A 997 11.06 9.15 -10.73
N PHE A 998 12.04 10.04 -10.59
CA PHE A 998 11.98 11.25 -9.77
C PHE A 998 12.21 12.52 -10.61
N PRO A 999 11.34 12.88 -11.57
CA PRO A 999 11.36 14.24 -12.08
C PRO A 999 11.16 15.18 -10.89
N ALA A 1000 11.96 16.25 -10.81
CA ALA A 1000 12.10 17.14 -9.64
C ALA A 1000 10.80 17.89 -9.21
N TYR A 1001 9.64 17.50 -9.72
CA TYR A 1001 8.40 18.27 -9.68
C TYR A 1001 7.12 17.43 -9.64
N SER A 1002 7.09 16.17 -9.15
CA SER A 1002 5.88 15.35 -9.37
C SER A 1002 5.23 14.64 -8.17
N PHE A 1003 5.87 13.80 -7.33
CA PHE A 1003 5.12 12.98 -6.35
C PHE A 1003 5.88 12.69 -5.05
N SER A 1004 5.16 12.28 -3.99
CA SER A 1004 5.75 11.69 -2.78
C SER A 1004 6.58 10.45 -3.11
N ASN A 1005 7.73 10.27 -2.43
CA ASN A 1005 8.62 9.14 -2.62
C ASN A 1005 8.02 7.85 -2.02
N PHE A 1006 7.16 7.16 -2.78
CA PHE A 1006 6.74 5.80 -2.43
C PHE A 1006 7.92 4.83 -2.56
N ARG A 1007 8.04 3.90 -1.60
CA ARG A 1007 9.18 2.96 -1.50
C ARG A 1007 9.32 2.09 -2.76
N VAL A 1008 10.59 1.84 -3.09
CA VAL A 1008 11.09 0.98 -4.18
C VAL A 1008 11.36 -0.42 -3.66
#